data_AF-A0A177BTN9-F1
#
_entry.id   AF-A0A177BTN9-F1
#
_cell.length_a   1.000
_cell.length_b   1.000
_cell.length_c   1.000
_cell.angle_alpha   90.00
_cell.angle_beta   90.00
_cell.angle_gamma   90.00
#
_symmetry.space_group_name_H-M   'P 1'
#
loop_
_entity.id
_entity.type
_entity.pdbx_description
1 polymer ?
#
loop_
_entity_poly.entity_id
_entity_poly.type
_entity_poly.pdbx_seq_one_letter_code
_entity_poly.pdbx_strand_id
1 'polypeptide(L)'
;MLKAIVILGLATGGFGIPTTTHLTERGNHNGLNIDISVTKGLLKSPTDGRVVLMFAPNGTDPLDDTDVTSSPNYIFGKNVFDFKTGRTVSLSGGSNQSTETGVYGWPNISIDAVPPGTYSVQAFLTKYEKVTRSDGSVVSVRFPCGDGAPNVNGFGSLTTKLADYTVSGGQQTLKLVFDNVTATEPFKGREIGGCNQANYKDTELLKYVKIRSKTLSAFWGRDMYVGANVVLPAGYKASDKNTRYPVIYSQGHWPADSGAFDYPSDTEFADAWNNGTIPATNTTEARPAPKMILVTFRHEAPFYDDSYAVNTANLGPYGDAINDELIPHLDKTFNTIRAPYARIQEGGSTGGWESIANVIYRPDLFGVCFSSYPDSLDFHRHQDIELYTAANAYQRADGSFVPSIRTHRNGTEVVLASTALENHWELTFGTASRSFNQWDVWNAVFGVQGYNNYPLEPWDKVTGEIYHDAVEYWKPFDLSNYVTSNWNNARNLGKTLAGRIYIYVGTWDNYYLNEGVQEFQKRTDAVGGAGWANITILPEKPHGGNYQDREIWDYLTLVDSWIKDHAPDGPSPLSSSATAPSTRGNEWKEVIKRGGRQAAVARQAPPTIKSKTVKVGQEVKASVGHWDPGVVLKAQWTLNGKPTCDKFNVKQLATVSYKPDAKGKLQLLVTGSKRNYNTETRKSGNIMVR
;
A
#
# COMPACT_ATOMS: atom_id res chain seq x y z
N MET A 1 30.94 42.52 -61.23
CA MET A 1 32.07 42.67 -60.29
C MET A 1 32.12 41.38 -59.46
N LEU A 2 32.73 40.34 -60.03
CA LEU A 2 33.92 39.59 -59.56
C LEU A 2 33.72 38.91 -58.18
N LYS A 3 33.88 37.59 -58.01
CA LYS A 3 34.23 36.47 -58.90
C LYS A 3 33.93 35.14 -58.15
N ALA A 4 33.61 34.10 -58.89
CA ALA A 4 33.29 32.74 -58.46
C ALA A 4 34.45 31.96 -57.79
N ILE A 5 34.16 30.84 -57.11
CA ILE A 5 34.57 29.47 -57.51
C ILE A 5 34.05 28.41 -56.50
N VAL A 6 33.55 27.31 -57.07
CA VAL A 6 33.14 26.04 -56.48
C VAL A 6 34.38 25.16 -56.21
N ILE A 7 34.44 24.44 -55.09
CA ILE A 7 35.09 23.11 -55.02
C ILE A 7 34.20 22.13 -54.25
N LEU A 8 33.86 21.05 -54.94
CA LEU A 8 33.16 19.85 -54.48
C LEU A 8 34.16 18.90 -53.80
N GLY A 9 33.80 18.29 -52.67
CA GLY A 9 34.54 17.20 -52.05
C GLY A 9 33.61 16.06 -51.66
N LEU A 10 33.69 14.95 -52.40
CA LEU A 10 33.05 13.68 -52.07
C LEU A 10 33.64 13.08 -50.77
N ALA A 11 32.78 12.53 -49.90
CA ALA A 11 33.17 11.44 -49.01
C ALA A 11 32.00 10.46 -48.83
N THR A 12 32.22 9.26 -49.34
CA THR A 12 31.36 8.09 -49.33
C THR A 12 31.39 7.35 -47.98
N GLY A 13 30.21 6.89 -47.55
CA GLY A 13 29.92 5.63 -46.84
C GLY A 13 30.92 5.03 -45.85
N GLY A 14 30.48 4.90 -44.60
CA GLY A 14 31.02 3.94 -43.64
C GLY A 14 29.93 3.50 -42.67
N PHE A 15 29.31 2.34 -42.92
CA PHE A 15 28.44 1.64 -41.97
C PHE A 15 29.29 1.19 -40.77
N GLY A 16 29.02 1.74 -39.59
CA GLY A 16 29.55 1.23 -38.33
C GLY A 16 28.71 0.05 -37.85
N ILE A 17 29.19 -1.16 -38.11
CA ILE A 17 28.70 -2.40 -37.50
C ILE A 17 29.12 -2.39 -36.01
N PRO A 18 28.22 -2.63 -35.04
CA PRO A 18 28.65 -2.91 -33.68
C PRO A 18 29.24 -4.33 -33.66
N THR A 19 30.56 -4.43 -33.63
CA THR A 19 31.26 -5.70 -33.40
C THR A 19 31.06 -6.15 -31.97
N THR A 20 30.33 -7.23 -31.81
CA THR A 20 30.38 -8.13 -30.66
C THR A 20 31.77 -8.72 -30.53
N THR A 21 32.53 -8.32 -29.52
CA THR A 21 33.59 -9.15 -28.94
C THR A 21 33.39 -9.23 -27.45
N HIS A 22 32.86 -10.38 -27.02
CA HIS A 22 33.00 -10.92 -25.68
C HIS A 22 34.48 -10.92 -25.30
N LEU A 23 34.87 -10.04 -24.39
CA LEU A 23 35.94 -10.30 -23.45
C LEU A 23 35.28 -10.31 -22.07
N THR A 24 35.13 -11.52 -21.54
CA THR A 24 34.95 -11.78 -20.13
C THR A 24 36.14 -11.19 -19.38
N GLU A 25 36.05 -9.92 -18.99
CA GLU A 25 36.79 -9.44 -17.84
C GLU A 25 36.10 -10.03 -16.60
N ARG A 26 36.70 -11.09 -16.06
CA ARG A 26 36.59 -11.37 -14.63
C ARG A 26 37.24 -10.20 -13.90
N GLY A 27 36.50 -9.12 -13.70
CA GLY A 27 36.83 -8.12 -12.70
C GLY A 27 36.74 -8.79 -11.34
N ASN A 28 37.88 -8.94 -10.66
CA ASN A 28 37.91 -9.22 -9.23
C ASN A 28 37.20 -8.06 -8.51
N HIS A 29 35.89 -8.18 -8.25
CA HIS A 29 35.21 -7.27 -7.33
C HIS A 29 35.56 -7.69 -5.89
N ASN A 30 36.71 -7.23 -5.42
CA ASN A 30 37.02 -7.18 -4.01
C ASN A 30 36.29 -5.94 -3.42
N GLY A 31 35.01 -6.11 -3.07
CA GLY A 31 34.04 -5.03 -2.82
C GLY A 31 33.98 -4.46 -1.40
N LEU A 32 33.01 -3.54 -1.20
CA LEU A 32 32.67 -2.95 0.09
C LEU A 32 31.78 -3.93 0.88
N ASN A 33 32.24 -4.34 2.05
CA ASN A 33 31.46 -5.18 2.97
C ASN A 33 31.11 -4.40 4.24
N ILE A 34 29.89 -4.58 4.74
CA ILE A 34 29.43 -3.97 5.99
C ILE A 34 29.03 -5.08 6.93
N ASP A 35 29.82 -5.23 8.00
CA ASP A 35 29.56 -6.18 9.05
C ASP A 35 28.84 -5.48 10.20
N ILE A 36 27.61 -5.91 10.48
CA ILE A 36 26.80 -5.35 11.55
C ILE A 36 26.58 -6.42 12.62
N SER A 37 26.95 -6.09 13.85
CA SER A 37 26.73 -6.93 15.03
C SER A 37 25.77 -6.25 15.99
N VAL A 38 25.48 -6.89 17.12
CA VAL A 38 24.59 -6.35 18.15
C VAL A 38 25.24 -6.48 19.52
N THR A 39 25.18 -5.40 20.31
CA THR A 39 25.71 -5.36 21.67
C THR A 39 25.03 -6.41 22.55
N LYS A 40 25.81 -7.05 23.43
CA LYS A 40 25.29 -8.06 24.36
C LYS A 40 24.20 -7.46 25.25
N GLY A 41 23.06 -8.14 25.33
CA GLY A 41 21.92 -7.74 26.16
C GLY A 41 20.89 -6.84 25.48
N LEU A 42 21.19 -6.28 24.30
CA LEU A 42 20.24 -5.44 23.55
C LEU A 42 19.09 -6.27 22.95
N LEU A 43 19.40 -7.44 22.38
CA LEU A 43 18.42 -8.44 21.95
C LEU A 43 18.22 -9.49 23.04
N LYS A 44 16.96 -9.67 23.46
CA LYS A 44 16.56 -10.69 24.44
C LYS A 44 16.37 -12.08 23.82
N SER A 45 16.07 -12.13 22.53
CA SER A 45 15.86 -13.34 21.74
C SER A 45 16.33 -13.11 20.31
N PRO A 46 16.58 -14.19 19.53
CA PRO A 46 16.77 -14.04 18.10
C PRO A 46 15.57 -13.35 17.45
N THR A 47 15.82 -12.58 16.40
CA THR A 47 14.79 -11.85 15.66
C THR A 47 14.98 -12.00 14.17
N ASP A 48 13.86 -12.08 13.46
CA ASP A 48 13.83 -11.78 12.03
C ASP A 48 13.60 -10.28 11.85
N GLY A 49 13.91 -9.74 10.68
CA GLY A 49 13.74 -8.31 10.43
C GLY A 49 14.25 -7.85 9.08
N ARG A 50 14.28 -6.53 8.92
CA ARG A 50 14.93 -5.84 7.81
C ARG A 50 15.99 -4.90 8.36
N VAL A 51 17.22 -5.09 7.90
CA VAL A 51 18.27 -4.09 8.07
C VAL A 51 18.13 -3.07 6.94
N VAL A 52 18.12 -1.79 7.30
CA VAL A 52 18.29 -0.67 6.38
C VAL A 52 19.59 0.04 6.76
N LEU A 53 20.50 0.20 5.80
CA LEU A 53 21.79 0.86 5.93
C LEU A 53 21.79 2.09 5.04
N MET A 54 22.19 3.23 5.58
CA MET A 54 22.21 4.50 4.86
C MET A 54 23.60 5.10 4.88
N PHE A 55 24.04 5.59 3.72
CA PHE A 55 25.20 6.46 3.56
C PHE A 55 24.70 7.84 3.15
N ALA A 56 24.71 8.78 4.11
CA ALA A 56 24.35 10.17 3.88
C ALA A 56 25.60 11.00 3.56
N PRO A 57 25.45 12.17 2.91
CA PRO A 57 26.51 13.16 2.84
C PRO A 57 27.19 13.38 4.20
N ASN A 58 28.50 13.60 4.18
CA ASN A 58 29.25 13.79 5.42
C ASN A 58 28.70 14.98 6.23
N GLY A 59 28.38 14.75 7.50
CA GLY A 59 27.85 15.76 8.42
C GLY A 59 26.33 15.94 8.41
N THR A 60 25.58 15.11 7.69
CA THR A 60 24.10 15.13 7.69
C THR A 60 23.51 13.89 8.37
N ASP A 61 22.35 14.02 9.01
CA ASP A 61 21.63 12.86 9.54
C ASP A 61 20.97 12.10 8.35
N PRO A 62 21.20 10.78 8.19
CA PRO A 62 20.57 10.01 7.13
C PRO A 62 19.03 10.00 7.19
N LEU A 63 18.42 10.33 8.33
CA LEU A 63 16.96 10.39 8.46
C LEU A 63 16.37 11.76 8.09
N ASP A 64 17.18 12.80 7.90
CA ASP A 64 16.70 14.15 7.57
C ASP A 64 15.96 14.17 6.22
N ASP A 65 16.43 13.38 5.24
CA ASP A 65 15.79 13.25 3.94
C ASP A 65 15.94 11.82 3.39
N THR A 66 14.82 11.10 3.38
CA THR A 66 14.72 9.77 2.76
C THR A 66 13.78 9.76 1.56
N ASP A 67 13.26 10.92 1.14
CA ASP A 67 12.27 11.01 0.08
C ASP A 67 12.86 10.62 -1.28
N VAL A 68 12.09 9.88 -2.07
CA VAL A 68 12.52 9.37 -3.38
C VAL A 68 12.91 10.48 -4.38
N THR A 69 12.38 11.69 -4.22
CA THR A 69 12.59 12.81 -5.15
C THR A 69 13.75 13.73 -4.75
N SER A 70 14.20 13.68 -3.49
CA SER A 70 15.21 14.61 -2.98
C SER A 70 16.36 13.97 -2.23
N SER A 71 16.20 12.75 -1.69
CA SER A 71 17.18 12.15 -0.79
C SER A 71 18.57 12.06 -1.44
N PRO A 72 19.61 12.57 -0.77
CA PRO A 72 20.99 12.46 -1.24
C PRO A 72 21.62 11.12 -0.84
N ASN A 73 20.88 10.26 -0.16
CA ASN A 73 21.42 9.07 0.50
C ASN A 73 21.59 7.90 -0.47
N TYR A 74 22.58 7.05 -0.18
CA TYR A 74 22.58 5.67 -0.68
C TYR A 74 21.98 4.76 0.38
N ILE A 75 20.83 4.17 0.06
CA ILE A 75 20.01 3.38 0.98
C ILE A 75 20.04 1.91 0.55
N PHE A 76 20.36 1.02 1.47
CA PHE A 76 20.50 -0.42 1.21
C PHE A 76 19.70 -1.23 2.20
N GLY A 77 18.91 -2.18 1.69
CA GLY A 77 18.09 -3.06 2.50
C GLY A 77 18.50 -4.52 2.41
N LYS A 78 18.40 -5.26 3.53
CA LYS A 78 18.58 -6.71 3.57
C LYS A 78 17.70 -7.36 4.63
N ASN A 79 17.00 -8.44 4.27
CA ASN A 79 16.27 -9.24 5.25
C ASN A 79 17.26 -10.04 6.11
N VAL A 80 16.97 -10.14 7.40
CA VAL A 80 17.74 -10.96 8.34
C VAL A 80 16.82 -11.97 9.01
N PHE A 81 17.37 -13.15 9.28
CA PHE A 81 16.65 -14.28 9.86
C PHE A 81 17.48 -14.87 11.02
N ASP A 82 16.83 -15.16 12.16
CA ASP A 82 17.50 -15.66 13.38
C ASP A 82 18.74 -14.80 13.75
N PHE A 83 18.61 -13.48 13.66
CA PHE A 83 19.67 -12.54 14.05
C PHE A 83 19.73 -12.42 15.57
N LYS A 84 20.92 -12.57 16.15
CA LYS A 84 21.13 -12.67 17.60
C LYS A 84 22.53 -12.24 18.01
N THR A 85 22.72 -11.94 19.29
CA THR A 85 24.04 -11.64 19.87
C THR A 85 25.05 -12.73 19.53
N GLY A 86 26.25 -12.32 19.10
CA GLY A 86 27.31 -13.23 18.66
C GLY A 86 27.24 -13.65 17.19
N ARG A 87 26.18 -13.29 16.46
CA ARG A 87 26.15 -13.33 14.99
C ARG A 87 26.39 -11.95 14.40
N THR A 88 27.08 -11.94 13.27
CA THR A 88 27.26 -10.78 12.40
C THR A 88 26.42 -10.96 11.15
N VAL A 89 25.71 -9.91 10.73
CA VAL A 89 25.13 -9.83 9.39
C VAL A 89 26.10 -9.06 8.49
N SER A 90 26.39 -9.61 7.31
CA SER A 90 27.23 -8.95 6.32
C SER A 90 26.37 -8.46 5.15
N LEU A 91 26.52 -7.19 4.78
CA LEU A 91 25.93 -6.59 3.57
C LEU A 91 27.05 -6.37 2.56
N SER A 92 26.94 -7.04 1.41
CA SER A 92 27.91 -6.95 0.30
C SER A 92 27.21 -7.22 -1.03
N GLY A 93 27.74 -6.64 -2.10
CA GLY A 93 27.14 -6.68 -3.43
C GLY A 93 25.72 -6.11 -3.47
N GLY A 94 24.90 -6.71 -4.32
CA GLY A 94 23.49 -6.38 -4.49
C GLY A 94 23.06 -6.70 -5.91
N SER A 95 21.82 -7.17 -6.08
CA SER A 95 21.36 -7.62 -7.39
C SER A 95 19.83 -7.62 -7.49
N ASN A 96 19.34 -7.62 -8.73
CA ASN A 96 17.92 -7.73 -9.05
C ASN A 96 17.36 -9.15 -8.85
N GLN A 97 18.21 -10.16 -8.63
CA GLN A 97 17.81 -11.57 -8.64
C GLN A 97 17.49 -12.14 -7.26
N SER A 98 18.01 -11.55 -6.18
CA SER A 98 17.97 -12.14 -4.83
C SER A 98 17.45 -11.18 -3.76
N THR A 99 16.50 -10.31 -4.08
CA THR A 99 16.01 -9.25 -3.17
C THR A 99 15.51 -9.79 -1.82
N GLU A 100 15.08 -11.05 -1.75
CA GLU A 100 14.59 -11.70 -0.54
C GLU A 100 15.68 -12.09 0.47
N THR A 101 16.93 -12.32 0.01
CA THR A 101 18.06 -12.78 0.83
C THR A 101 19.33 -11.94 0.71
N GLY A 102 19.54 -11.30 -0.45
CA GLY A 102 20.63 -10.40 -0.76
C GLY A 102 20.35 -8.95 -0.39
N VAL A 103 21.34 -8.10 -0.68
CA VAL A 103 21.20 -6.64 -0.60
C VAL A 103 20.46 -6.13 -1.83
N TYR A 104 19.58 -5.16 -1.62
CA TYR A 104 19.02 -4.32 -2.67
C TYR A 104 19.17 -2.86 -2.27
N GLY A 105 19.65 -2.01 -3.18
CA GLY A 105 19.92 -0.61 -2.90
C GLY A 105 19.24 0.37 -3.85
N TRP A 106 19.18 1.61 -3.40
CA TRP A 106 18.71 2.78 -4.14
C TRP A 106 19.62 3.98 -3.81
N PRO A 107 19.95 4.85 -4.79
CA PRO A 107 19.66 4.69 -6.23
C PRO A 107 20.49 3.59 -6.88
N ASN A 108 21.55 3.11 -6.21
CA ASN A 108 22.42 2.06 -6.71
C ASN A 108 22.00 0.68 -6.16
N ILE A 109 21.76 -0.29 -7.06
CA ILE A 109 21.35 -1.65 -6.67
C ILE A 109 22.38 -2.36 -5.78
N SER A 110 23.67 -2.17 -6.07
CA SER A 110 24.78 -2.80 -5.34
C SER A 110 25.49 -1.80 -4.45
N ILE A 111 25.86 -2.24 -3.24
CA ILE A 111 26.67 -1.45 -2.31
C ILE A 111 28.08 -1.19 -2.84
N ASP A 112 28.57 -2.03 -3.76
CA ASP A 112 29.87 -1.84 -4.40
C ASP A 112 29.92 -0.61 -5.32
N ALA A 113 28.75 -0.05 -5.66
CA ALA A 113 28.62 1.15 -6.46
C ALA A 113 28.56 2.44 -5.63
N VAL A 114 28.69 2.38 -4.30
CA VAL A 114 28.87 3.58 -3.47
C VAL A 114 30.22 4.23 -3.85
N PRO A 115 30.24 5.50 -4.28
CA PRO A 115 31.47 6.17 -4.68
C PRO A 115 32.47 6.28 -3.52
N PRO A 116 33.78 6.35 -3.80
CA PRO A 116 34.77 6.69 -2.79
C PRO A 116 34.49 8.07 -2.18
N GLY A 117 34.56 8.19 -0.87
CA GLY A 117 34.20 9.40 -0.15
C GLY A 117 34.00 9.17 1.34
N THR A 118 33.79 10.25 2.09
CA THR A 118 33.38 10.17 3.49
C THR A 118 31.88 10.37 3.59
N TYR A 119 31.21 9.54 4.38
CA TYR A 119 29.77 9.51 4.55
C TYR A 119 29.42 9.42 6.03
N SER A 120 28.32 10.06 6.43
CA SER A 120 27.69 9.78 7.72
C SER A 120 26.83 8.54 7.56
N VAL A 121 27.19 7.45 8.25
CA VAL A 121 26.61 6.11 8.05
C VAL A 121 25.87 5.68 9.30
N GLN A 122 24.67 5.14 9.09
CA GLN A 122 23.87 4.53 10.15
C GLN A 122 23.10 3.33 9.62
N ALA A 123 22.87 2.34 10.50
CA ALA A 123 22.00 1.22 10.22
C ALA A 123 20.86 1.11 11.23
N PHE A 124 19.75 0.60 10.73
CA PHE A 124 18.50 0.37 11.45
C PHE A 124 18.07 -1.08 11.25
N LEU A 125 17.57 -1.73 12.29
CA LEU A 125 16.93 -3.05 12.19
C LEU A 125 15.48 -2.95 12.67
N THR A 126 14.57 -2.96 11.71
CA THR A 126 13.15 -3.17 11.96
C THR A 126 12.93 -4.64 12.29
N LYS A 127 12.48 -4.92 13.51
CA LYS A 127 12.18 -6.29 13.96
C LYS A 127 10.83 -6.75 13.45
N TYR A 128 10.77 -8.02 13.04
CA TYR A 128 9.53 -8.68 12.66
C TYR A 128 9.09 -9.66 13.73
N GLU A 129 7.79 -9.66 13.98
CA GLU A 129 7.09 -10.64 14.80
C GLU A 129 6.43 -11.67 13.88
N LYS A 130 6.66 -12.95 14.18
CA LYS A 130 6.01 -14.05 13.48
C LYS A 130 4.63 -14.30 14.10
N VAL A 131 3.58 -14.15 13.30
CA VAL A 131 2.18 -14.29 13.72
C VAL A 131 1.45 -15.29 12.85
N THR A 132 0.49 -16.00 13.44
CA THR A 132 -0.44 -16.88 12.73
C THR A 132 -1.80 -16.23 12.72
N ARG A 133 -2.30 -15.90 11.53
CA ARG A 133 -3.63 -15.33 11.37
C ARG A 133 -4.70 -16.41 11.57
N SER A 134 -5.94 -16.00 11.85
CA SER A 134 -7.07 -16.91 12.09
C SER A 134 -7.41 -17.86 10.93
N ASP A 135 -6.97 -17.56 9.70
CA ASP A 135 -7.12 -18.43 8.53
C ASP A 135 -5.98 -19.45 8.38
N GLY A 136 -5.04 -19.49 9.33
CA GLY A 136 -3.88 -20.39 9.37
C GLY A 136 -2.67 -19.90 8.58
N SER A 137 -2.75 -18.75 7.89
CA SER A 137 -1.57 -18.16 7.25
C SER A 137 -0.58 -17.64 8.29
N VAL A 138 0.72 -17.75 8.00
CA VAL A 138 1.80 -17.33 8.89
C VAL A 138 2.65 -16.29 8.19
N VAL A 139 2.81 -15.13 8.81
CA VAL A 139 3.61 -14.01 8.31
C VAL A 139 4.56 -13.49 9.39
N SER A 140 5.64 -12.86 8.97
CA SER A 140 6.55 -12.11 9.85
C SER A 140 6.45 -10.63 9.48
N VAL A 141 5.88 -9.82 10.37
CA VAL A 141 5.59 -8.39 10.12
C VAL A 141 5.94 -7.56 11.34
N ARG A 142 6.13 -6.25 11.14
CA ARG A 142 6.20 -5.30 12.24
C ARG A 142 4.77 -4.86 12.60
N PHE A 143 4.47 -4.81 13.88
CA PHE A 143 3.27 -4.14 14.40
C PHE A 143 3.66 -2.73 14.86
N PRO A 144 3.02 -1.67 14.35
CA PRO A 144 3.24 -0.30 14.80
C PRO A 144 2.95 -0.11 16.30
N CYS A 145 3.52 0.94 16.89
CA CYS A 145 3.51 1.17 18.33
C CYS A 145 3.16 2.63 18.64
N GLY A 146 2.17 3.17 17.92
CA GLY A 146 1.68 4.53 18.05
C GLY A 146 2.59 5.57 17.40
N ASP A 147 3.28 5.18 16.33
CA ASP A 147 4.34 5.98 15.71
C ASP A 147 4.08 6.32 14.25
N GLY A 148 2.90 5.99 13.72
CA GLY A 148 2.58 6.22 12.31
C GLY A 148 3.38 5.31 11.39
N ALA A 149 3.82 4.16 11.91
CA ALA A 149 4.42 3.08 11.16
C ALA A 149 5.50 3.48 10.12
N PRO A 150 6.51 4.30 10.46
CA PRO A 150 7.51 4.76 9.50
C PRO A 150 8.26 3.59 8.85
N ASN A 151 8.63 3.77 7.59
CA ASN A 151 9.35 2.79 6.76
C ASN A 151 10.73 2.39 7.32
N VAL A 152 11.37 3.25 8.10
CA VAL A 152 12.62 3.01 8.80
C VAL A 152 12.59 3.65 10.19
N ASN A 153 13.43 3.13 11.11
CA ASN A 153 13.62 3.70 12.44
C ASN A 153 12.35 3.88 13.29
N GLY A 154 11.29 3.12 13.02
CA GLY A 154 10.11 3.14 13.88
C GLY A 154 10.37 2.58 15.27
N PHE A 155 9.46 2.83 16.21
CA PHE A 155 9.64 2.47 17.61
C PHE A 155 10.01 1.00 17.81
N GLY A 156 11.00 0.78 18.67
CA GLY A 156 11.54 -0.53 18.97
C GLY A 156 12.58 -1.05 17.97
N SER A 157 12.89 -0.33 16.88
CA SER A 157 13.99 -0.67 15.95
C SER A 157 15.33 -0.64 16.67
N LEU A 158 16.26 -1.54 16.30
CA LEU A 158 17.64 -1.38 16.75
C LEU A 158 18.34 -0.35 15.89
N THR A 159 19.20 0.46 16.49
CA THR A 159 19.98 1.48 15.78
C THR A 159 21.45 1.37 16.11
N THR A 160 22.29 1.69 15.13
CA THR A 160 23.72 1.93 15.36
C THR A 160 23.91 3.40 15.69
N LYS A 161 25.06 3.74 16.28
CA LYS A 161 25.52 5.13 16.26
C LYS A 161 25.66 5.63 14.83
N LEU A 162 25.25 6.88 14.62
CA LEU A 162 25.65 7.67 13.46
C LEU A 162 27.16 7.94 13.59
N ALA A 163 27.92 7.58 12.55
CA ALA A 163 29.36 7.80 12.53
C ALA A 163 29.86 7.99 11.11
N ASP A 164 30.96 8.74 10.97
CA ASP A 164 31.56 9.00 9.67
C ASP A 164 32.49 7.85 9.27
N TYR A 165 32.31 7.36 8.05
CA TYR A 165 33.18 6.33 7.45
C TYR A 165 33.69 6.78 6.09
N THR A 166 34.95 6.44 5.81
CA THR A 166 35.54 6.62 4.49
C THR A 166 35.40 5.34 3.67
N VAL A 167 34.73 5.46 2.53
CA VAL A 167 34.67 4.46 1.46
C VAL A 167 35.89 4.67 0.56
N SER A 168 36.78 3.67 0.49
CA SER A 168 38.05 3.73 -0.25
C SER A 168 37.95 3.44 -1.75
N GLY A 169 36.84 2.86 -2.22
CA GLY A 169 36.69 2.40 -3.61
C GLY A 169 37.30 1.03 -3.92
N GLY A 170 37.87 0.36 -2.91
CA GLY A 170 38.42 -1.00 -3.03
C GLY A 170 37.91 -1.92 -1.94
N GLN A 171 38.63 -3.03 -1.74
CA GLN A 171 38.26 -4.02 -0.73
C GLN A 171 38.33 -3.42 0.66
N GLN A 172 37.20 -3.38 1.33
CA GLN A 172 37.12 -2.82 2.68
C GLN A 172 35.98 -3.45 3.45
N THR A 173 36.10 -3.45 4.77
CA THR A 173 35.02 -3.88 5.66
C THR A 173 34.78 -2.81 6.70
N LEU A 174 33.59 -2.22 6.69
CA LEU A 174 33.13 -1.32 7.74
C LEU A 174 32.39 -2.15 8.79
N LYS A 175 32.60 -1.82 10.07
CA LYS A 175 32.01 -2.57 11.19
C LYS A 175 31.10 -1.67 12.00
N LEU A 176 29.82 -2.01 12.03
CA LEU A 176 28.82 -1.31 12.80
C LEU A 176 28.30 -2.21 13.93
N VAL A 177 27.75 -1.58 14.97
CA VAL A 177 27.18 -2.28 16.12
C VAL A 177 25.85 -1.66 16.45
N PHE A 178 24.77 -2.46 16.45
CA PHE A 178 23.52 -2.07 17.05
C PHE A 178 23.73 -1.97 18.57
N ASP A 179 23.68 -0.75 19.09
CA ASP A 179 23.94 -0.44 20.50
C ASP A 179 22.81 0.35 21.16
N ASN A 180 21.78 0.72 20.39
CA ASN A 180 20.60 1.42 20.91
C ASN A 180 19.29 0.88 20.31
N VAL A 181 18.17 1.29 20.90
CA VAL A 181 16.81 1.01 20.44
C VAL A 181 16.04 2.31 20.33
N THR A 182 15.30 2.51 19.23
CA THR A 182 14.38 3.64 19.08
C THR A 182 13.33 3.58 20.19
N ALA A 183 13.34 4.59 21.06
CA ALA A 183 12.48 4.64 22.22
C ALA A 183 11.01 4.87 21.81
N THR A 184 10.10 4.19 22.49
CA THR A 184 8.67 4.50 22.40
C THR A 184 8.37 5.78 23.17
N GLU A 185 7.45 6.60 22.68
CA GLU A 185 6.99 7.76 23.43
C GLU A 185 6.37 7.40 24.79
N PRO A 186 6.52 8.28 25.80
CA PRO A 186 5.87 8.09 27.10
C PRO A 186 4.34 8.08 26.98
N PHE A 187 3.69 7.20 27.73
CA PHE A 187 2.23 7.15 27.83
C PHE A 187 1.70 8.35 28.63
N LYS A 188 1.10 9.32 27.93
CA LYS A 188 0.53 10.53 28.54
C LYS A 188 -0.95 10.37 28.92
N GLY A 189 -1.62 9.39 28.32
CA GLY A 189 -3.07 9.13 28.47
C GLY A 189 -3.46 8.05 29.49
N ARG A 190 -4.77 7.80 29.57
CA ARG A 190 -5.38 6.70 30.35
C ARG A 190 -5.93 5.58 29.48
N GLU A 191 -5.65 5.65 28.18
CA GLU A 191 -6.12 4.67 27.21
C GLU A 191 -5.44 3.30 27.44
N ILE A 192 -6.11 2.22 27.00
CA ILE A 192 -5.67 0.84 27.24
C ILE A 192 -4.64 0.35 26.19
N GLY A 193 -4.03 -0.82 26.39
CA GLY A 193 -3.34 -1.52 25.29
C GLY A 193 -1.90 -1.11 25.01
N GLY A 194 -1.22 -0.46 25.96
CA GLY A 194 0.18 -0.05 25.80
C GLY A 194 0.35 0.88 24.61
N CYS A 195 1.46 0.80 23.88
CA CYS A 195 1.76 1.74 22.80
C CYS A 195 0.95 1.62 21.52
N ASN A 196 0.19 0.54 21.32
CA ASN A 196 -0.62 0.40 20.11
C ASN A 196 -1.54 1.63 19.96
N GLN A 197 -1.50 2.26 18.79
CA GLN A 197 -2.27 3.47 18.49
C GLN A 197 -1.99 4.64 19.46
N ALA A 198 -0.81 4.69 20.09
CA ALA A 198 -0.37 5.72 21.05
C ALA A 198 -1.32 5.93 22.25
N ASN A 199 -0.98 6.85 23.17
CA ASN A 199 -1.84 7.21 24.30
C ASN A 199 -1.74 8.70 24.62
N TYR A 200 -2.85 9.40 24.46
CA TYR A 200 -2.89 10.85 24.61
C TYR A 200 -3.75 11.28 25.79
N LYS A 201 -3.49 12.50 26.27
CA LYS A 201 -4.19 13.07 27.42
C LYS A 201 -5.34 13.94 26.93
N ASP A 202 -6.56 13.60 27.32
CA ASP A 202 -7.74 14.42 27.04
C ASP A 202 -7.53 15.89 27.44
N THR A 203 -8.05 16.79 26.61
CA THR A 203 -8.29 18.20 26.93
C THR A 203 -9.77 18.41 27.22
N GLU A 204 -10.24 19.66 27.35
CA GLU A 204 -11.67 19.93 27.53
C GLU A 204 -12.51 19.43 26.35
N LEU A 205 -12.10 19.77 25.12
CA LEU A 205 -12.84 19.51 23.88
C LEU A 205 -12.23 18.42 23.00
N LEU A 206 -10.98 18.02 23.21
CA LEU A 206 -10.37 16.89 22.49
C LEU A 206 -10.27 15.67 23.40
N LYS A 207 -10.92 14.59 23.01
CA LYS A 207 -10.95 13.31 23.73
C LYS A 207 -10.30 12.21 22.92
N TYR A 208 -9.61 11.32 23.59
CA TYR A 208 -8.96 10.18 22.98
C TYR A 208 -9.63 8.88 23.44
N VAL A 209 -10.10 8.10 22.47
CA VAL A 209 -10.74 6.82 22.71
C VAL A 209 -9.93 5.73 22.07
N LYS A 210 -9.73 4.63 22.79
CA LYS A 210 -9.12 3.41 22.27
C LYS A 210 -9.80 2.18 22.82
N ILE A 211 -10.14 1.26 21.93
CA ILE A 211 -10.76 -0.01 22.28
C ILE A 211 -9.88 -1.17 21.82
N ARG A 212 -9.93 -2.28 22.56
CA ARG A 212 -9.43 -3.55 22.07
C ARG A 212 -10.45 -4.11 21.08
N SER A 213 -10.06 -4.28 19.82
CA SER A 213 -10.93 -4.86 18.81
C SER A 213 -11.02 -6.37 18.99
N LYS A 214 -12.23 -6.93 19.03
CA LYS A 214 -12.41 -8.38 19.18
C LYS A 214 -12.12 -9.08 17.86
N THR A 215 -12.62 -8.55 16.75
CA THR A 215 -12.44 -9.12 15.40
C THR A 215 -10.97 -9.08 14.96
N LEU A 216 -10.27 -7.96 15.13
CA LEU A 216 -8.84 -7.86 14.78
C LEU A 216 -7.97 -8.73 15.69
N SER A 217 -8.27 -8.77 16.99
CA SER A 217 -7.48 -9.59 17.91
C SER A 217 -7.63 -11.08 17.60
N ALA A 218 -8.84 -11.52 17.23
CA ALA A 218 -9.07 -12.88 16.77
C ALA A 218 -8.34 -13.17 15.46
N PHE A 219 -8.36 -12.23 14.51
CA PHE A 219 -7.67 -12.39 13.24
C PHE A 219 -6.16 -12.50 13.38
N TRP A 220 -5.52 -11.63 14.17
CA TRP A 220 -4.06 -11.59 14.32
C TRP A 220 -3.51 -12.54 15.39
N GLY A 221 -4.37 -13.14 16.22
CA GLY A 221 -3.96 -14.03 17.31
C GLY A 221 -3.24 -13.32 18.46
N ARG A 222 -3.38 -12.00 18.56
CA ARG A 222 -2.81 -11.12 19.59
C ARG A 222 -3.76 -9.98 19.89
N ASP A 223 -3.53 -9.25 20.98
CA ASP A 223 -4.31 -8.04 21.25
C ASP A 223 -4.06 -6.98 20.18
N MET A 224 -5.14 -6.50 19.58
CA MET A 224 -5.18 -5.45 18.57
C MET A 224 -6.16 -4.36 18.98
N TYR A 225 -5.86 -3.12 18.60
CA TYR A 225 -6.55 -1.93 19.06
C TYR A 225 -6.86 -1.00 17.88
N VAL A 226 -8.00 -0.32 17.97
CA VAL A 226 -8.36 0.83 17.14
C VAL A 226 -8.77 1.97 18.06
N GLY A 227 -8.57 3.20 17.61
CA GLY A 227 -8.89 4.39 18.39
C GLY A 227 -9.49 5.51 17.57
N ALA A 228 -9.78 6.60 18.24
CA ALA A 228 -10.29 7.83 17.65
C ALA A 228 -9.83 9.05 18.47
N ASN A 229 -9.69 10.17 17.76
CA ASN A 229 -9.51 11.51 18.31
C ASN A 229 -10.83 12.25 18.07
N VAL A 230 -11.47 12.71 19.14
CA VAL A 230 -12.85 13.22 19.14
C VAL A 230 -12.87 14.68 19.58
N VAL A 231 -13.13 15.59 18.65
CA VAL A 231 -13.30 17.01 18.92
C VAL A 231 -14.78 17.29 19.20
N LEU A 232 -15.06 17.81 20.39
CA LEU A 232 -16.39 18.16 20.87
C LEU A 232 -16.72 19.62 20.53
N PRO A 233 -17.98 19.95 20.19
CA PRO A 233 -18.36 21.32 19.91
C PRO A 233 -18.37 22.19 21.18
N ALA A 234 -18.15 23.49 21.03
CA ALA A 234 -18.25 24.44 22.13
C ALA A 234 -19.56 24.29 22.92
N GLY A 235 -19.47 24.29 24.25
CA GLY A 235 -20.61 24.14 25.14
C GLY A 235 -21.18 22.72 25.25
N TYR A 236 -20.48 21.70 24.74
CA TYR A 236 -20.86 20.30 24.90
C TYR A 236 -21.00 19.92 26.39
N LYS A 237 -22.13 19.30 26.75
CA LYS A 237 -22.40 18.83 28.12
C LYS A 237 -22.61 17.32 28.12
N ALA A 238 -21.66 16.56 28.66
CA ALA A 238 -21.77 15.10 28.73
C ALA A 238 -22.98 14.61 29.55
N SER A 239 -23.48 15.42 30.49
CA SER A 239 -24.67 15.15 31.30
C SER A 239 -25.98 15.43 30.56
N ASP A 240 -25.97 16.23 29.49
CA ASP A 240 -27.16 16.48 28.68
C ASP A 240 -27.50 15.21 27.89
N LYS A 241 -28.67 14.63 28.14
CA LYS A 241 -29.16 13.43 27.46
C LYS A 241 -30.20 13.71 26.39
N ASN A 242 -30.48 14.97 26.07
CA ASN A 242 -31.43 15.39 25.04
C ASN A 242 -30.71 15.86 23.78
N THR A 243 -29.70 16.73 23.91
CA THR A 243 -28.95 17.21 22.75
C THR A 243 -28.17 16.07 22.10
N ARG A 244 -28.23 15.99 20.77
CA ARG A 244 -27.44 15.06 19.97
C ARG A 244 -26.79 15.80 18.82
N TYR A 245 -25.60 15.37 18.43
CA TYR A 245 -24.77 16.05 17.44
C TYR A 245 -24.54 15.14 16.22
N PRO A 246 -24.61 15.68 14.99
CA PRO A 246 -24.07 14.99 13.83
C PRO A 246 -22.56 14.81 13.96
N VAL A 247 -22.01 13.87 13.20
CA VAL A 247 -20.60 13.48 13.24
C VAL A 247 -19.98 13.58 11.86
N ILE A 248 -18.85 14.27 11.77
CA ILE A 248 -17.93 14.15 10.62
C ILE A 248 -16.84 13.15 11.00
N TYR A 249 -16.69 12.12 10.19
CA TYR A 249 -15.59 11.17 10.23
C TYR A 249 -14.55 11.60 9.19
N SER A 250 -13.47 12.20 9.69
CA SER A 250 -12.34 12.70 8.92
C SER A 250 -11.32 11.57 8.77
N GLN A 251 -11.17 11.10 7.54
CA GLN A 251 -10.31 9.99 7.15
C GLN A 251 -8.94 10.51 6.68
N GLY A 252 -7.90 9.69 6.79
CA GLY A 252 -6.55 10.09 6.44
C GLY A 252 -5.47 9.20 7.03
N HIS A 253 -4.24 9.65 6.86
CA HIS A 253 -3.04 9.05 7.46
C HIS A 253 -3.06 9.12 9.00
N TRP A 254 -2.06 8.50 9.63
CA TRP A 254 -1.90 8.48 11.08
C TRP A 254 -2.00 9.89 11.69
N PRO A 255 -3.02 10.18 12.53
CA PRO A 255 -3.29 11.56 12.97
C PRO A 255 -2.48 12.00 14.20
N ALA A 256 -1.68 11.09 14.78
CA ALA A 256 -1.07 11.27 16.08
C ALA A 256 -2.08 11.78 17.14
N ASP A 257 -1.79 12.91 17.80
CA ASP A 257 -2.66 13.54 18.79
C ASP A 257 -3.61 14.60 18.21
N SER A 258 -3.60 14.83 16.90
CA SER A 258 -4.44 15.83 16.22
C SER A 258 -5.85 15.32 15.93
N GLY A 259 -6.84 16.21 16.02
CA GLY A 259 -8.18 16.00 15.48
C GLY A 259 -8.30 16.51 14.05
N ALA A 260 -9.52 16.46 13.51
CA ALA A 260 -9.85 16.99 12.19
C ALA A 260 -9.47 18.47 12.04
N PHE A 261 -9.11 18.88 10.82
CA PHE A 261 -8.67 20.24 10.47
C PHE A 261 -7.51 20.73 11.35
N ASP A 262 -6.56 19.83 11.61
CA ASP A 262 -5.37 20.06 12.45
C ASP A 262 -5.67 20.59 13.86
N TYR A 263 -6.86 20.33 14.41
CA TYR A 263 -7.19 20.75 15.78
C TYR A 263 -6.30 20.02 16.82
N PRO A 264 -5.70 20.70 17.82
CA PRO A 264 -5.75 22.14 18.10
C PRO A 264 -4.54 22.92 17.56
N SER A 265 -3.69 22.29 16.74
CA SER A 265 -2.47 22.86 16.17
C SER A 265 -2.75 24.03 15.23
N ASP A 266 -3.83 23.96 14.44
CA ASP A 266 -4.39 25.14 13.79
C ASP A 266 -5.11 25.99 14.86
N THR A 267 -4.42 27.03 15.34
CA THR A 267 -4.92 27.91 16.39
C THR A 267 -6.11 28.76 15.93
N GLU A 268 -6.20 29.11 14.65
CA GLU A 268 -7.30 29.94 14.14
C GLU A 268 -8.61 29.13 14.13
N PHE A 269 -8.55 27.91 13.58
CA PHE A 269 -9.68 26.99 13.63
C PHE A 269 -10.04 26.63 15.08
N ALA A 270 -9.05 26.29 15.90
CA ALA A 270 -9.26 25.87 17.28
C ALA A 270 -9.91 26.97 18.13
N ASP A 271 -9.48 28.22 18.04
CA ASP A 271 -10.04 29.32 18.82
C ASP A 271 -11.50 29.59 18.44
N ALA A 272 -11.81 29.64 17.14
CA ALA A 272 -13.17 29.82 16.65
C ALA A 272 -14.08 28.64 17.05
N TRP A 273 -13.57 27.41 16.95
CA TRP A 273 -14.28 26.20 17.36
C TRP A 273 -14.57 26.18 18.86
N ASN A 274 -13.56 26.49 19.69
CA ASN A 274 -13.65 26.51 21.16
C ASN A 274 -14.61 27.59 21.67
N ASN A 275 -14.57 28.78 21.06
CA ASN A 275 -15.47 29.88 21.37
C ASN A 275 -16.89 29.66 20.82
N GLY A 276 -17.06 28.71 19.90
CA GLY A 276 -18.33 28.43 19.24
C GLY A 276 -18.80 29.56 18.32
N THR A 277 -17.88 30.42 17.88
CA THR A 277 -18.15 31.60 17.06
C THR A 277 -17.09 31.69 15.97
N ILE A 278 -17.55 31.69 14.73
CA ILE A 278 -16.75 31.98 13.54
C ILE A 278 -16.55 33.50 13.50
N PRO A 279 -15.30 34.00 13.51
CA PRO A 279 -15.02 35.43 13.47
C PRO A 279 -15.62 36.12 12.24
N ALA A 280 -15.95 37.41 12.38
CA ALA A 280 -16.33 38.22 11.23
C ALA A 280 -15.14 38.35 10.26
N THR A 281 -15.43 38.36 8.97
CA THR A 281 -14.47 38.73 7.93
C THR A 281 -14.80 40.12 7.40
N ASN A 282 -14.02 40.61 6.43
CA ASN A 282 -14.34 41.86 5.74
C ASN A 282 -15.68 41.81 4.97
N THR A 283 -16.22 40.61 4.73
CA THR A 283 -17.42 40.37 3.90
C THR A 283 -18.54 39.62 4.61
N THR A 284 -18.31 39.11 5.84
CA THR A 284 -19.30 38.33 6.60
C THR A 284 -19.30 38.72 8.07
N GLU A 285 -20.49 38.76 8.68
CA GLU A 285 -20.63 38.99 10.12
C GLU A 285 -20.19 37.76 10.93
N ALA A 286 -19.79 37.99 12.18
CA ALA A 286 -19.51 36.91 13.11
C ALA A 286 -20.75 36.03 13.27
N ARG A 287 -20.57 34.71 13.22
CA ARG A 287 -21.68 33.76 13.20
C ARG A 287 -21.39 32.54 14.07
N PRO A 288 -22.41 31.80 14.55
CA PRO A 288 -22.18 30.62 15.36
C PRO A 288 -21.40 29.54 14.60
N ALA A 289 -20.41 28.93 15.25
CA ALA A 289 -19.78 27.72 14.74
C ALA A 289 -20.77 26.55 14.78
N PRO A 290 -20.74 25.64 13.80
CA PRO A 290 -21.68 24.53 13.74
C PRO A 290 -21.52 23.60 14.94
N LYS A 291 -22.65 23.03 15.39
CA LYS A 291 -22.70 22.11 16.52
C LYS A 291 -22.61 20.66 16.01
N MET A 292 -21.39 20.19 15.78
CA MET A 292 -21.11 18.83 15.34
C MET A 292 -19.92 18.24 16.08
N ILE A 293 -19.77 16.92 16.08
CA ILE A 293 -18.60 16.22 16.61
C ILE A 293 -17.69 15.85 15.45
N LEU A 294 -16.39 16.08 15.60
CA LEU A 294 -15.40 15.69 14.59
C LEU A 294 -14.64 14.47 15.12
N VAL A 295 -14.47 13.46 14.27
CA VAL A 295 -13.82 12.19 14.62
C VAL A 295 -12.76 11.88 13.59
N THR A 296 -11.52 11.71 14.04
CA THR A 296 -10.42 11.15 13.23
C THR A 296 -10.08 9.77 13.78
N PHE A 297 -9.98 8.76 12.93
CA PHE A 297 -9.67 7.41 13.38
C PHE A 297 -8.17 7.20 13.58
N ARG A 298 -7.82 6.32 14.53
CA ARG A 298 -6.48 5.77 14.73
C ARG A 298 -6.53 4.28 14.41
N HIS A 299 -5.99 3.91 13.26
CA HIS A 299 -5.96 2.52 12.80
C HIS A 299 -4.68 2.19 12.00
N GLU A 300 -3.51 2.63 12.48
CA GLU A 300 -2.24 2.13 11.93
C GLU A 300 -2.22 0.60 11.98
N ALA A 301 -1.62 -0.03 10.98
CA ALA A 301 -1.72 -1.46 10.78
C ALA A 301 -0.36 -2.09 10.48
N PRO A 302 -0.21 -3.41 10.67
CA PRO A 302 0.86 -4.12 9.99
C PRO A 302 0.74 -3.81 8.49
N PHE A 303 1.86 -3.43 7.86
CA PHE A 303 2.00 -2.98 6.46
C PHE A 303 1.93 -1.47 6.19
N TYR A 304 1.30 -0.63 7.03
CA TYR A 304 1.17 0.81 6.73
C TYR A 304 0.75 1.68 7.94
N ASP A 305 0.77 3.00 7.78
CA ASP A 305 0.39 3.95 8.84
C ASP A 305 -1.13 4.06 9.05
N ASP A 306 -1.90 3.49 8.13
CA ASP A 306 -3.35 3.30 8.25
C ASP A 306 -3.79 1.89 7.76
N SER A 307 -5.10 1.65 7.67
CA SER A 307 -5.69 0.36 7.30
C SER A 307 -6.64 0.41 6.09
N TYR A 308 -6.76 1.58 5.46
CA TYR A 308 -7.77 1.94 4.46
C TYR A 308 -9.21 1.88 5.00
N ALA A 309 -9.38 1.79 6.32
CA ALA A 309 -10.64 1.69 7.05
C ALA A 309 -11.63 0.63 6.51
N VAL A 310 -11.13 -0.45 5.87
CA VAL A 310 -11.94 -1.51 5.23
C VAL A 310 -11.47 -2.91 5.64
N ASN A 311 -12.29 -3.92 5.37
CA ASN A 311 -11.91 -5.31 5.53
C ASN A 311 -11.04 -5.76 4.34
N THR A 312 -9.86 -6.32 4.62
CA THR A 312 -8.95 -6.84 3.58
C THR A 312 -8.40 -8.22 3.96
N ALA A 313 -8.07 -9.04 2.97
CA ALA A 313 -7.56 -10.39 3.23
C ALA A 313 -6.18 -10.40 3.92
N ASN A 314 -5.40 -9.32 3.79
CA ASN A 314 -4.05 -9.23 4.33
C ASN A 314 -3.96 -8.50 5.67
N LEU A 315 -4.71 -7.40 5.86
CA LEU A 315 -4.70 -6.60 7.09
C LEU A 315 -5.73 -7.12 8.11
N GLY A 316 -6.81 -7.74 7.64
CA GLY A 316 -7.87 -8.28 8.47
C GLY A 316 -9.15 -7.42 8.48
N PRO A 317 -10.06 -7.69 9.42
CA PRO A 317 -11.38 -7.06 9.45
C PRO A 317 -11.38 -5.64 10.08
N TYR A 318 -10.55 -4.72 9.58
CA TYR A 318 -10.47 -3.34 10.09
C TYR A 318 -11.77 -2.57 9.87
N GLY A 319 -12.41 -2.75 8.72
CA GLY A 319 -13.73 -2.18 8.45
C GLY A 319 -14.79 -2.60 9.48
N ASP A 320 -14.83 -3.87 9.88
CA ASP A 320 -15.74 -4.34 10.93
C ASP A 320 -15.34 -3.80 12.31
N ALA A 321 -14.04 -3.73 12.62
CA ALA A 321 -13.56 -3.18 13.90
C ALA A 321 -13.92 -1.70 14.08
N ILE A 322 -13.79 -0.89 13.02
CA ILE A 322 -14.14 0.52 13.06
C ILE A 322 -15.67 0.67 13.08
N ASN A 323 -16.36 0.06 12.13
CA ASN A 323 -17.78 0.33 11.89
C ASN A 323 -18.71 -0.36 12.90
N ASP A 324 -18.36 -1.57 13.35
CA ASP A 324 -19.24 -2.41 14.17
C ASP A 324 -18.74 -2.53 15.63
N GLU A 325 -17.53 -2.06 15.96
CA GLU A 325 -17.02 -2.02 17.35
C GLU A 325 -16.74 -0.58 17.84
N LEU A 326 -15.92 0.19 17.12
CA LEU A 326 -15.51 1.54 17.54
C LEU A 326 -16.64 2.57 17.44
N ILE A 327 -17.29 2.72 16.29
CA ILE A 327 -18.39 3.69 16.12
C ILE A 327 -19.52 3.44 17.15
N PRO A 328 -19.99 2.21 17.38
CA PRO A 328 -20.98 1.94 18.42
C PRO A 328 -20.52 2.30 19.84
N HIS A 329 -19.21 2.19 20.11
CA HIS A 329 -18.63 2.66 21.37
C HIS A 329 -18.65 4.19 21.45
N LEU A 330 -18.25 4.89 20.38
CA LEU A 330 -18.31 6.36 20.31
C LEU A 330 -19.73 6.88 20.52
N ASP A 331 -20.72 6.28 19.86
CA ASP A 331 -22.12 6.64 20.04
C ASP A 331 -22.66 6.43 21.46
N LYS A 332 -22.08 5.49 22.22
CA LYS A 332 -22.47 5.24 23.61
C LYS A 332 -21.85 6.28 24.55
N THR A 333 -20.65 6.73 24.22
CA THR A 333 -19.82 7.62 25.04
C THR A 333 -20.16 9.09 24.78
N PHE A 334 -20.41 9.44 23.52
CA PHE A 334 -20.70 10.79 23.07
C PHE A 334 -22.14 10.89 22.59
N ASN A 335 -22.73 12.07 22.73
CA ASN A 335 -24.10 12.35 22.34
C ASN A 335 -24.26 12.43 20.80
N THR A 336 -23.89 11.39 20.05
CA THR A 336 -23.98 11.37 18.59
C THR A 336 -25.42 11.09 18.11
N ILE A 337 -25.77 11.58 16.93
CA ILE A 337 -26.95 11.12 16.20
C ILE A 337 -26.59 9.80 15.49
N ARG A 338 -27.22 8.71 15.91
CA ARG A 338 -26.94 7.34 15.45
C ARG A 338 -27.73 7.00 14.17
N ALA A 339 -27.63 7.84 13.15
CA ALA A 339 -28.35 7.67 11.89
C ALA A 339 -27.51 8.12 10.69
N PRO A 340 -27.63 7.47 9.50
CA PRO A 340 -26.79 7.78 8.35
C PRO A 340 -26.81 9.24 7.92
N TYR A 341 -27.98 9.90 7.90
CA TYR A 341 -28.09 11.31 7.48
C TYR A 341 -27.23 12.27 8.33
N ALA A 342 -26.80 11.85 9.52
CA ALA A 342 -26.00 12.64 10.45
C ALA A 342 -24.56 12.13 10.59
N ARG A 343 -24.10 11.25 9.68
CA ARG A 343 -22.77 10.64 9.69
C ARG A 343 -22.09 10.90 8.35
N ILE A 344 -21.17 11.83 8.36
CA ILE A 344 -20.52 12.35 7.16
C ILE A 344 -19.13 11.75 7.06
N GLN A 345 -18.74 11.34 5.87
CA GLN A 345 -17.37 10.92 5.57
C GLN A 345 -16.67 12.07 4.83
N GLU A 346 -15.43 12.35 5.19
CA GLU A 346 -14.57 13.27 4.47
C GLU A 346 -13.11 12.84 4.57
N GLY A 347 -12.29 13.28 3.64
CA GLY A 347 -10.86 13.00 3.66
C GLY A 347 -10.19 13.38 2.36
N GLY A 348 -8.87 13.52 2.42
CA GLY A 348 -8.00 13.79 1.28
C GLY A 348 -7.09 12.59 0.96
N SER A 349 -6.65 12.44 -0.29
CA SER A 349 -5.62 11.44 -0.66
C SER A 349 -6.04 10.00 -0.31
N THR A 350 -5.23 9.23 0.41
CA THR A 350 -5.61 7.94 1.02
C THR A 350 -6.96 8.04 1.75
N GLY A 351 -7.13 9.05 2.63
CA GLY A 351 -8.37 9.32 3.35
C GLY A 351 -9.55 9.68 2.44
N GLY A 352 -9.28 10.28 1.28
CA GLY A 352 -10.29 10.53 0.25
C GLY A 352 -10.86 9.23 -0.29
N TRP A 353 -10.00 8.23 -0.56
CA TRP A 353 -10.46 6.90 -0.97
C TRP A 353 -11.21 6.19 0.18
N GLU A 354 -10.69 6.25 1.41
CA GLU A 354 -11.35 5.67 2.61
C GLU A 354 -12.76 6.23 2.81
N SER A 355 -12.90 7.54 2.68
CA SER A 355 -14.15 8.29 2.81
C SER A 355 -15.21 7.81 1.80
N ILE A 356 -14.83 7.70 0.52
CA ILE A 356 -15.73 7.21 -0.54
C ILE A 356 -16.04 5.73 -0.34
N ALA A 357 -15.02 4.91 -0.07
CA ALA A 357 -15.16 3.48 0.13
C ALA A 357 -16.11 3.14 1.29
N ASN A 358 -16.03 3.89 2.40
CA ASN A 358 -16.93 3.69 3.54
C ASN A 358 -18.39 4.01 3.18
N VAL A 359 -18.67 5.04 2.38
CA VAL A 359 -20.05 5.30 1.91
C VAL A 359 -20.53 4.25 0.91
N ILE A 360 -19.66 3.79 0.00
CA ILE A 360 -20.00 2.75 -0.98
C ILE A 360 -20.26 1.39 -0.31
N TYR A 361 -19.44 1.01 0.66
CA TYR A 361 -19.57 -0.28 1.35
C TYR A 361 -20.54 -0.25 2.52
N ARG A 362 -20.71 0.90 3.18
CA ARG A 362 -21.61 1.06 4.33
C ARG A 362 -22.62 2.21 4.14
N PRO A 363 -23.42 2.21 3.06
CA PRO A 363 -24.47 3.21 2.89
C PRO A 363 -25.59 3.05 3.92
N ASP A 364 -25.67 1.89 4.60
CA ASP A 364 -26.48 1.66 5.80
C ASP A 364 -26.01 2.45 7.04
N LEU A 365 -24.75 2.91 7.04
CA LEU A 365 -24.10 3.52 8.20
C LEU A 365 -23.78 5.01 8.01
N PHE A 366 -23.37 5.42 6.81
CA PHE A 366 -22.91 6.78 6.49
C PHE A 366 -23.81 7.46 5.49
N GLY A 367 -24.03 8.76 5.61
CA GLY A 367 -24.97 9.54 4.80
C GLY A 367 -24.41 9.97 3.45
N VAL A 368 -23.23 10.58 3.44
CA VAL A 368 -22.58 11.16 2.25
C VAL A 368 -21.08 11.23 2.46
N CYS A 369 -20.32 11.22 1.38
CA CYS A 369 -18.90 11.57 1.39
C CYS A 369 -18.66 12.90 0.66
N PHE A 370 -17.80 13.74 1.23
CA PHE A 370 -17.18 14.89 0.57
C PHE A 370 -15.66 14.65 0.55
N SER A 371 -15.15 14.17 -0.57
CA SER A 371 -13.80 13.59 -0.64
C SER A 371 -12.93 14.37 -1.62
N SER A 372 -11.64 14.50 -1.29
CA SER A 372 -10.70 15.36 -1.99
C SER A 372 -9.52 14.56 -2.53
N TYR A 373 -9.19 14.77 -3.82
CA TYR A 373 -8.05 14.20 -4.55
C TYR A 373 -7.72 12.76 -4.14
N PRO A 374 -8.70 11.85 -4.17
CA PRO A 374 -8.58 10.55 -3.54
C PRO A 374 -7.58 9.66 -4.28
N ASP A 375 -7.00 8.70 -3.56
CA ASP A 375 -6.33 7.55 -4.16
C ASP A 375 -7.20 6.90 -5.26
N SER A 376 -6.56 6.16 -6.18
CA SER A 376 -7.18 5.73 -7.44
C SER A 376 -8.54 5.03 -7.24
N LEU A 377 -9.62 5.68 -7.72
CA LEU A 377 -10.98 5.16 -7.63
C LEU A 377 -11.31 4.10 -8.69
N ASP A 378 -10.48 4.02 -9.71
CA ASP A 378 -10.63 3.16 -10.89
C ASP A 378 -9.26 2.69 -11.36
N PHE A 379 -9.06 1.38 -11.51
CA PHE A 379 -7.77 0.83 -11.91
C PHE A 379 -7.57 0.70 -13.43
N HIS A 380 -8.47 1.24 -14.26
CA HIS A 380 -8.09 1.60 -15.63
C HIS A 380 -6.99 2.67 -15.62
N ARG A 381 -6.89 3.48 -14.55
CA ARG A 381 -5.81 4.44 -14.27
C ARG A 381 -5.46 4.42 -12.77
N HIS A 382 -4.54 3.53 -12.40
CA HIS A 382 -3.97 3.49 -11.05
C HIS A 382 -2.77 4.43 -10.99
N GLN A 383 -2.99 5.66 -10.52
CA GLN A 383 -2.23 6.82 -10.97
C GLN A 383 -2.19 6.83 -12.52
N ASP A 384 -1.04 6.98 -13.15
CA ASP A 384 -0.91 6.90 -14.62
C ASP A 384 -0.70 5.46 -15.15
N ILE A 385 -0.74 4.43 -14.28
CA ILE A 385 -0.65 3.04 -14.74
C ILE A 385 -1.99 2.58 -15.31
N GLU A 386 -2.00 2.14 -16.57
CA GLU A 386 -3.14 1.44 -17.19
C GLU A 386 -3.24 -0.02 -16.68
N LEU A 387 -3.56 -0.20 -15.39
CA LEU A 387 -3.32 -1.47 -14.68
C LEU A 387 -4.04 -2.69 -15.29
N TYR A 388 -5.19 -2.49 -15.94
CA TYR A 388 -5.93 -3.59 -16.58
C TYR A 388 -5.43 -3.99 -17.97
N THR A 389 -4.66 -3.14 -18.67
CA THR A 389 -4.33 -3.36 -20.08
C THR A 389 -2.84 -3.30 -20.38
N ALA A 390 -2.05 -2.61 -19.55
CA ALA A 390 -0.61 -2.51 -19.74
C ALA A 390 0.09 -3.85 -19.45
N ALA A 391 1.11 -4.17 -20.26
CA ALA A 391 1.98 -5.30 -19.99
C ALA A 391 3.01 -5.01 -18.87
N ASN A 392 3.28 -3.72 -18.60
CA ASN A 392 4.31 -3.28 -17.69
C ASN A 392 3.87 -2.00 -16.95
N ALA A 393 4.11 -1.93 -15.64
CA ALA A 393 3.77 -0.81 -14.77
C ALA A 393 4.74 0.37 -14.90
N TYR A 394 5.93 0.16 -15.47
CA TYR A 394 7.01 1.15 -15.53
C TYR A 394 7.22 1.74 -16.92
N GLN A 395 6.79 1.03 -17.97
CA GLN A 395 6.96 1.43 -19.35
C GLN A 395 5.67 1.23 -20.14
N ARG A 396 5.27 2.25 -20.91
CA ARG A 396 4.18 2.16 -21.87
C ARG A 396 4.60 1.38 -23.11
N ALA A 397 3.62 1.02 -23.94
CA ALA A 397 3.86 0.25 -25.17
C ALA A 397 4.79 0.96 -26.18
N ASP A 398 4.87 2.29 -26.12
CA ASP A 398 5.77 3.11 -26.95
C ASP A 398 7.20 3.24 -26.38
N GLY A 399 7.46 2.63 -25.21
CA GLY A 399 8.74 2.67 -24.51
C GLY A 399 8.93 3.86 -23.57
N SER A 400 7.97 4.79 -23.49
CA SER A 400 8.03 5.89 -22.52
C SER A 400 7.84 5.38 -21.09
N PHE A 401 8.50 6.03 -20.12
CA PHE A 401 8.33 5.71 -18.71
C PHE A 401 6.97 6.18 -18.18
N VAL A 402 6.41 5.41 -17.25
CA VAL A 402 5.22 5.80 -16.50
C VAL A 402 5.66 6.70 -15.32
N PRO A 403 5.21 7.96 -15.24
CA PRO A 403 5.48 8.86 -14.14
C PRO A 403 4.66 8.49 -12.90
N SER A 404 5.07 9.02 -11.75
CA SER A 404 4.39 8.79 -10.47
C SER A 404 4.26 10.05 -9.64
N ILE A 405 5.29 10.91 -9.66
CA ILE A 405 5.30 12.20 -8.98
C ILE A 405 5.62 13.29 -9.99
N ARG A 406 4.83 14.36 -9.98
CA ARG A 406 5.06 15.57 -10.77
C ARG A 406 4.89 16.85 -9.95
N THR A 407 5.41 17.92 -10.51
CA THR A 407 5.11 19.30 -10.10
C THR A 407 4.89 20.16 -11.34
N HIS A 408 4.47 21.41 -11.15
CA HIS A 408 4.32 22.37 -12.25
C HIS A 408 5.19 23.60 -11.97
N ARG A 409 6.01 23.99 -12.95
CA ARG A 409 6.87 25.18 -12.89
C ARG A 409 6.53 26.08 -14.07
N ASN A 410 6.11 27.31 -13.80
CA ASN A 410 5.66 28.28 -14.83
C ASN A 410 4.63 27.68 -15.81
N GLY A 411 3.67 26.92 -15.29
CA GLY A 411 2.61 26.28 -16.10
C GLY A 411 3.04 25.04 -16.89
N THR A 412 4.27 24.55 -16.70
CA THR A 412 4.79 23.36 -17.39
C THR A 412 4.98 22.21 -16.41
N GLU A 413 4.50 21.03 -16.77
CA GLU A 413 4.69 19.80 -15.98
C GLU A 413 6.18 19.43 -15.90
N VAL A 414 6.61 19.03 -14.71
CA VAL A 414 7.95 18.51 -14.42
C VAL A 414 7.78 17.19 -13.66
N VAL A 415 8.15 16.08 -14.31
CA VAL A 415 8.18 14.75 -13.67
C VAL A 415 9.36 14.70 -12.69
N LEU A 416 9.07 14.36 -11.43
CA LEU A 416 10.06 14.23 -10.36
C LEU A 416 10.43 12.76 -10.10
N ALA A 417 9.50 11.83 -10.30
CA ALA A 417 9.75 10.41 -10.17
C ALA A 417 8.95 9.58 -11.18
N SER A 418 9.52 8.43 -11.57
CA SER A 418 8.81 7.39 -12.31
C SER A 418 8.32 6.31 -11.35
N THR A 419 7.28 5.56 -11.75
CA THR A 419 6.77 4.42 -10.98
C THR A 419 7.87 3.41 -10.64
N ALA A 420 8.83 3.19 -11.56
CA ALA A 420 9.99 2.33 -11.32
C ALA A 420 10.86 2.86 -10.16
N LEU A 421 11.14 4.16 -10.16
CA LEU A 421 12.00 4.80 -9.17
C LEU A 421 11.44 4.61 -7.75
N GLU A 422 10.14 4.87 -7.56
CA GLU A 422 9.48 4.67 -6.27
C GLU A 422 9.43 3.21 -5.84
N ASN A 423 9.08 2.29 -6.76
CA ASN A 423 9.03 0.87 -6.43
C ASN A 423 10.41 0.33 -6.03
N HIS A 424 11.49 0.80 -6.69
CA HIS A 424 12.86 0.44 -6.35
C HIS A 424 13.31 1.07 -5.04
N TRP A 425 12.94 2.31 -4.78
CA TRP A 425 13.16 2.97 -3.48
C TRP A 425 12.48 2.21 -2.34
N GLU A 426 11.21 1.85 -2.49
CA GLU A 426 10.46 1.07 -1.49
C GLU A 426 11.06 -0.32 -1.23
N LEU A 427 11.63 -0.96 -2.26
CA LEU A 427 12.29 -2.26 -2.11
C LEU A 427 13.48 -2.23 -1.15
N THR A 428 14.07 -1.06 -0.89
CA THR A 428 15.11 -0.93 0.13
C THR A 428 14.53 -1.14 1.54
N PHE A 429 13.35 -0.56 1.83
CA PHE A 429 12.69 -0.64 3.13
C PHE A 429 11.97 -1.97 3.37
N GLY A 430 11.50 -2.66 2.33
CA GLY A 430 10.75 -3.89 2.52
C GLY A 430 10.65 -4.82 1.32
N THR A 431 10.28 -6.06 1.61
CA THR A 431 10.00 -7.12 0.61
C THR A 431 8.75 -7.88 1.03
N ALA A 432 8.09 -8.56 0.08
CA ALA A 432 6.81 -9.23 0.31
C ALA A 432 5.73 -8.24 0.76
N SER A 433 5.70 -7.09 0.10
CA SER A 433 4.81 -5.96 0.37
C SER A 433 4.86 -5.40 1.80
N ARG A 434 6.05 -5.19 2.37
CA ARG A 434 6.26 -4.77 3.78
C ARG A 434 7.08 -3.49 3.93
N SER A 435 7.16 -2.66 2.89
CA SER A 435 7.96 -1.43 2.94
C SER A 435 7.40 -0.37 3.89
N PHE A 436 6.11 -0.45 4.26
CA PHE A 436 5.36 0.63 4.92
C PHE A 436 5.25 1.90 4.06
N ASN A 437 5.22 1.75 2.74
CA ASN A 437 5.04 2.84 1.79
C ASN A 437 3.88 2.54 0.81
N GLN A 438 3.49 3.54 0.02
CA GLN A 438 2.25 3.60 -0.76
C GLN A 438 2.05 2.39 -1.70
N TRP A 439 3.05 2.02 -2.50
CA TRP A 439 2.90 0.94 -3.48
C TRP A 439 2.70 -0.42 -2.81
N ASP A 440 3.34 -0.66 -1.66
CA ASP A 440 3.17 -1.89 -0.89
C ASP A 440 1.84 -1.97 -0.15
N VAL A 441 1.34 -0.85 0.39
CA VAL A 441 0.03 -0.88 1.05
C VAL A 441 -1.09 -1.14 0.05
N TRP A 442 -1.04 -0.60 -1.17
CA TRP A 442 -2.03 -0.92 -2.20
C TRP A 442 -2.05 -2.42 -2.53
N ASN A 443 -0.88 -3.07 -2.57
CA ASN A 443 -0.81 -4.53 -2.71
C ASN A 443 -1.51 -5.27 -1.56
N ALA A 444 -1.34 -4.79 -0.33
CA ALA A 444 -1.94 -5.39 0.85
C ALA A 444 -3.45 -5.14 0.94
N VAL A 445 -3.92 -3.94 0.58
CA VAL A 445 -5.33 -3.52 0.68
C VAL A 445 -6.16 -4.08 -0.46
N PHE A 446 -5.75 -3.82 -1.71
CA PHE A 446 -6.54 -4.17 -2.88
C PHE A 446 -6.38 -5.64 -3.29
N GLY A 447 -5.24 -6.25 -2.93
CA GLY A 447 -4.92 -7.63 -3.27
C GLY A 447 -5.53 -8.70 -2.38
N VAL A 448 -5.16 -9.94 -2.69
CA VAL A 448 -5.46 -11.14 -1.89
C VAL A 448 -4.17 -11.72 -1.33
N GLN A 449 -4.25 -12.73 -0.47
CA GLN A 449 -3.05 -13.45 -0.03
C GLN A 449 -2.51 -14.32 -1.18
N GLY A 450 -1.19 -14.29 -1.37
CA GLY A 450 -0.44 -15.26 -2.15
C GLY A 450 -0.23 -16.57 -1.39
N TYR A 451 0.25 -17.60 -2.09
CA TYR A 451 0.55 -18.90 -1.53
C TYR A 451 1.70 -18.85 -0.52
N ASN A 452 2.52 -17.79 -0.56
CA ASN A 452 3.54 -17.47 0.44
C ASN A 452 2.99 -16.77 1.70
N ASN A 453 1.67 -16.57 1.84
CA ASN A 453 0.95 -15.92 2.94
C ASN A 453 1.03 -14.37 3.00
N TYR A 454 1.82 -13.75 2.13
CA TYR A 454 1.92 -12.29 2.00
C TYR A 454 0.98 -11.79 0.89
N PRO A 455 0.80 -10.47 0.71
CA PRO A 455 0.03 -9.95 -0.41
C PRO A 455 0.48 -10.55 -1.76
N LEU A 456 -0.48 -10.92 -2.60
CA LEU A 456 -0.23 -11.37 -3.96
C LEU A 456 0.06 -10.13 -4.82
N GLU A 457 1.34 -9.88 -5.05
CA GLU A 457 1.82 -8.74 -5.84
C GLU A 457 1.23 -8.77 -7.27
N PRO A 458 0.64 -7.66 -7.75
CA PRO A 458 0.07 -7.49 -9.09
C PRO A 458 1.12 -7.30 -10.20
N TRP A 459 2.35 -6.93 -9.86
CA TRP A 459 3.47 -6.81 -10.79
C TRP A 459 4.79 -7.18 -10.11
N ASP A 460 5.81 -7.46 -10.92
CA ASP A 460 7.17 -7.64 -10.44
C ASP A 460 7.76 -6.27 -10.03
N LYS A 461 8.04 -6.04 -8.73
CA LYS A 461 8.62 -4.77 -8.26
C LYS A 461 10.00 -4.36 -8.82
N VAL A 462 10.70 -5.27 -9.52
CA VAL A 462 12.01 -4.97 -10.13
C VAL A 462 11.84 -4.68 -11.61
N THR A 463 11.05 -5.48 -12.34
CA THR A 463 10.90 -5.37 -13.80
C THR A 463 9.67 -4.59 -14.25
N GLY A 464 8.67 -4.43 -13.39
CA GLY A 464 7.38 -3.82 -13.70
C GLY A 464 6.42 -4.73 -14.45
N GLU A 465 6.76 -6.00 -14.73
CA GLU A 465 5.87 -6.92 -15.45
C GLU A 465 4.54 -7.09 -14.71
N ILE A 466 3.42 -6.74 -15.36
CA ILE A 466 2.09 -6.83 -14.78
C ILE A 466 1.55 -8.27 -14.89
N TYR A 467 1.11 -8.79 -13.76
CA TYR A 467 0.44 -10.07 -13.63
C TYR A 467 -1.08 -9.86 -13.63
N HIS A 468 -1.69 -9.83 -14.82
CA HIS A 468 -3.12 -9.56 -14.99
C HIS A 468 -4.03 -10.46 -14.13
N ASP A 469 -3.70 -11.75 -13.99
CA ASP A 469 -4.45 -12.68 -13.11
C ASP A 469 -4.43 -12.25 -11.62
N ALA A 470 -3.37 -11.57 -11.17
CA ALA A 470 -3.30 -10.99 -9.83
C ALA A 470 -4.11 -9.68 -9.74
N VAL A 471 -4.03 -8.83 -10.77
CA VAL A 471 -4.82 -7.58 -10.89
C VAL A 471 -6.33 -7.86 -10.86
N GLU A 472 -6.80 -8.97 -11.44
CA GLU A 472 -8.23 -9.36 -11.36
C GLU A 472 -8.75 -9.48 -9.92
N TYR A 473 -7.87 -9.77 -8.95
CA TYR A 473 -8.27 -9.82 -7.56
C TYR A 473 -8.57 -8.45 -6.95
N TRP A 474 -8.05 -7.37 -7.54
CA TRP A 474 -8.19 -5.98 -7.07
C TRP A 474 -9.56 -5.36 -7.39
N LYS A 475 -10.28 -5.90 -8.37
CA LYS A 475 -11.60 -5.41 -8.82
C LYS A 475 -12.64 -5.11 -7.73
N PRO A 476 -12.71 -5.81 -6.58
CA PRO A 476 -13.61 -5.44 -5.50
C PRO A 476 -13.30 -4.10 -4.85
N PHE A 477 -12.07 -3.60 -4.99
CA PHE A 477 -11.59 -2.32 -4.42
C PHE A 477 -11.46 -1.20 -5.46
N ASP A 478 -11.59 -1.51 -6.74
CA ASP A 478 -11.91 -0.52 -7.77
C ASP A 478 -13.36 -0.06 -7.53
N LEU A 479 -13.52 1.15 -7.01
CA LEU A 479 -14.81 1.66 -6.55
C LEU A 479 -15.78 1.88 -7.73
N SER A 480 -15.27 2.21 -8.92
CA SER A 480 -16.08 2.30 -10.13
C SER A 480 -16.63 0.91 -10.52
N ASN A 481 -15.78 -0.12 -10.48
CA ASN A 481 -16.14 -1.48 -10.83
C ASN A 481 -17.09 -2.06 -9.78
N TYR A 482 -16.87 -1.77 -8.50
CA TYR A 482 -17.73 -2.20 -7.41
C TYR A 482 -19.14 -1.60 -7.54
N VAL A 483 -19.25 -0.29 -7.77
CA VAL A 483 -20.53 0.41 -7.97
C VAL A 483 -21.27 -0.14 -9.18
N THR A 484 -20.61 -0.20 -10.35
CA THR A 484 -21.23 -0.62 -11.61
C THR A 484 -21.64 -2.11 -11.59
N SER A 485 -20.84 -2.98 -10.96
CA SER A 485 -21.17 -4.41 -10.82
C SER A 485 -22.31 -4.68 -9.82
N ASN A 486 -22.57 -3.73 -8.91
CA ASN A 486 -23.65 -3.82 -7.92
C ASN A 486 -24.77 -2.80 -8.18
N TRP A 487 -24.86 -2.28 -9.41
CA TRP A 487 -25.74 -1.17 -9.75
C TRP A 487 -27.23 -1.48 -9.52
N ASN A 488 -27.72 -2.56 -10.13
CA ASN A 488 -29.12 -3.01 -10.11
C ASN A 488 -29.26 -4.44 -9.56
N ASN A 489 -28.37 -4.87 -8.66
CA ASN A 489 -28.50 -6.16 -7.98
C ASN A 489 -29.14 -5.98 -6.58
N ALA A 490 -29.02 -6.99 -5.71
CA ALA A 490 -29.59 -6.94 -4.36
C ALA A 490 -29.11 -5.74 -3.50
N ARG A 491 -27.91 -5.19 -3.76
CA ARG A 491 -27.38 -3.99 -3.08
C ARG A 491 -27.95 -2.69 -3.65
N ASN A 492 -28.36 -2.71 -4.93
CA ASN A 492 -29.00 -1.60 -5.64
C ASN A 492 -28.22 -0.26 -5.51
N LEU A 493 -26.89 -0.32 -5.70
CA LEU A 493 -26.02 0.82 -5.40
C LEU A 493 -26.31 2.05 -6.27
N GLY A 494 -26.83 1.87 -7.49
CA GLY A 494 -27.19 2.98 -8.36
C GLY A 494 -28.25 3.90 -7.75
N LYS A 495 -29.26 3.32 -7.10
CA LYS A 495 -30.30 4.09 -6.38
C LYS A 495 -29.85 4.46 -4.97
N THR A 496 -29.18 3.55 -4.27
CA THR A 496 -28.76 3.72 -2.88
C THR A 496 -27.78 4.87 -2.70
N LEU A 497 -26.86 5.08 -3.65
CA LEU A 497 -25.79 6.09 -3.56
C LEU A 497 -26.11 7.40 -4.30
N ALA A 498 -27.26 7.50 -4.98
CA ALA A 498 -27.63 8.69 -5.72
C ALA A 498 -27.65 9.93 -4.81
N GLY A 499 -26.92 10.98 -5.19
CA GLY A 499 -26.81 12.23 -4.40
C GLY A 499 -25.95 12.14 -3.14
N ARG A 500 -25.11 11.09 -2.99
CA ARG A 500 -24.34 10.83 -1.76
C ARG A 500 -22.83 10.74 -1.97
N ILE A 501 -22.35 10.98 -3.20
CA ILE A 501 -20.93 10.89 -3.56
C ILE A 501 -20.49 12.23 -4.14
N TYR A 502 -19.67 12.97 -3.40
CA TYR A 502 -19.09 14.24 -3.79
C TYR A 502 -17.58 14.14 -3.79
N ILE A 503 -16.96 14.40 -4.95
CA ILE A 503 -15.53 14.20 -5.16
C ILE A 503 -14.94 15.47 -5.79
N TYR A 504 -13.79 15.90 -5.31
CA TYR A 504 -12.99 16.98 -5.88
C TYR A 504 -11.60 16.44 -6.25
N VAL A 505 -11.01 16.90 -7.35
CA VAL A 505 -9.58 16.71 -7.66
C VAL A 505 -9.05 17.88 -8.51
N GLY A 506 -7.75 18.16 -8.46
CA GLY A 506 -7.12 19.16 -9.33
C GLY A 506 -6.59 18.56 -10.64
N THR A 507 -6.56 19.33 -11.73
CA THR A 507 -5.98 18.86 -13.01
C THR A 507 -4.45 18.68 -12.93
N TRP A 508 -3.80 19.29 -11.94
CA TRP A 508 -2.35 19.24 -11.73
C TRP A 508 -1.97 18.40 -10.50
N ASP A 509 -2.86 17.50 -10.08
CA ASP A 509 -2.61 16.59 -8.95
C ASP A 509 -1.22 15.94 -9.07
N ASN A 510 -0.42 16.06 -8.01
CA ASN A 510 0.99 15.71 -8.01
C ASN A 510 1.26 14.22 -8.22
N TYR A 511 0.25 13.38 -7.99
CA TYR A 511 0.36 11.92 -8.01
C TYR A 511 -0.52 11.30 -9.11
N TYR A 512 -0.96 12.11 -10.09
CA TYR A 512 -1.81 11.68 -11.20
C TYR A 512 -3.17 11.08 -10.75
N LEU A 513 -3.63 11.39 -9.53
CA LEU A 513 -4.88 10.81 -8.99
C LEU A 513 -6.13 11.31 -9.71
N ASN A 514 -6.02 12.44 -10.40
CA ASN A 514 -7.08 12.98 -11.25
C ASN A 514 -7.52 12.00 -12.34
N GLU A 515 -6.65 11.09 -12.79
CA GLU A 515 -6.95 10.15 -13.88
C GLU A 515 -7.91 9.05 -13.43
N GLY A 516 -7.68 8.48 -12.24
CA GLY A 516 -8.62 7.52 -11.64
C GLY A 516 -9.98 8.14 -11.34
N VAL A 517 -10.03 9.43 -10.95
CA VAL A 517 -11.29 10.17 -10.77
C VAL A 517 -12.03 10.36 -12.09
N GLN A 518 -11.32 10.66 -13.18
CA GLN A 518 -11.92 10.81 -14.52
C GLN A 518 -12.50 9.49 -15.03
N GLU A 519 -11.82 8.36 -14.84
CA GLU A 519 -12.37 7.04 -15.23
C GLU A 519 -13.56 6.64 -14.35
N PHE A 520 -13.52 6.91 -13.04
CA PHE A 520 -14.67 6.72 -12.16
C PHE A 520 -15.89 7.53 -12.63
N GLN A 521 -15.71 8.81 -12.99
CA GLN A 521 -16.77 9.65 -13.54
C GLN A 521 -17.37 9.02 -14.80
N LYS A 522 -16.53 8.73 -15.79
CA LYS A 522 -16.93 8.16 -17.07
C LYS A 522 -17.72 6.87 -16.91
N ARG A 523 -17.29 5.97 -16.03
CA ARG A 523 -17.97 4.67 -15.83
C ARG A 523 -19.27 4.77 -15.07
N THR A 524 -19.35 5.66 -14.07
CA THR A 524 -20.59 5.87 -13.32
C THR A 524 -21.61 6.64 -14.16
N ASP A 525 -21.19 7.64 -14.93
CA ASP A 525 -22.05 8.37 -15.87
C ASP A 525 -22.61 7.44 -16.96
N ALA A 526 -21.83 6.45 -17.42
CA ALA A 526 -22.29 5.49 -18.43
C ALA A 526 -23.50 4.65 -17.98
N VAL A 527 -23.71 4.48 -16.67
CA VAL A 527 -24.84 3.70 -16.12
C VAL A 527 -25.88 4.56 -15.38
N GLY A 528 -25.47 5.69 -14.81
CA GLY A 528 -26.34 6.58 -14.02
C GLY A 528 -26.72 7.89 -14.69
N GLY A 529 -26.13 8.21 -15.83
CA GLY A 529 -26.24 9.52 -16.48
C GLY A 529 -25.27 10.53 -15.87
N ALA A 530 -25.01 11.60 -16.62
CA ALA A 530 -24.07 12.65 -16.25
C ALA A 530 -24.39 13.25 -14.87
N GLY A 531 -23.40 13.25 -13.98
CA GLY A 531 -23.52 13.86 -12.65
C GLY A 531 -24.16 12.96 -11.60
N TRP A 532 -24.28 11.64 -11.86
CA TRP A 532 -24.73 10.69 -10.85
C TRP A 532 -23.83 10.73 -9.60
N ALA A 533 -22.51 10.75 -9.81
CA ALA A 533 -21.54 11.17 -8.80
C ALA A 533 -21.21 12.66 -9.05
N ASN A 534 -21.21 13.46 -7.99
CA ASN A 534 -20.89 14.88 -8.11
C ASN A 534 -19.37 15.07 -8.10
N ILE A 535 -18.80 15.29 -9.28
CA ILE A 535 -17.35 15.37 -9.47
C ILE A 535 -16.96 16.77 -9.90
N THR A 536 -16.01 17.36 -9.18
CA THR A 536 -15.45 18.67 -9.47
C THR A 536 -13.97 18.55 -9.78
N ILE A 537 -13.57 18.87 -11.02
CA ILE A 537 -12.18 18.90 -11.44
C ILE A 537 -11.75 20.37 -11.52
N LEU A 538 -10.91 20.84 -10.59
CA LEU A 538 -10.46 22.22 -10.59
C LEU A 538 -9.22 22.41 -11.48
N PRO A 539 -9.21 23.42 -12.37
CA PRO A 539 -8.07 23.68 -13.22
C PRO A 539 -6.87 24.13 -12.41
N GLU A 540 -5.70 23.60 -12.79
CA GLU A 540 -4.36 23.99 -12.31
C GLU A 540 -4.14 23.82 -10.80
N LYS A 541 -5.03 23.09 -10.12
CA LYS A 541 -4.88 22.79 -8.69
C LYS A 541 -3.98 21.57 -8.48
N PRO A 542 -3.00 21.64 -7.56
CA PRO A 542 -2.17 20.51 -7.18
C PRO A 542 -2.92 19.55 -6.24
N HIS A 543 -2.21 18.56 -5.72
CA HIS A 543 -2.70 17.70 -4.64
C HIS A 543 -2.81 18.52 -3.34
N GLY A 544 -3.91 18.39 -2.59
CA GLY A 544 -4.13 19.11 -1.34
C GLY A 544 -5.31 20.09 -1.36
N GLY A 545 -5.65 20.61 -0.17
CA GLY A 545 -6.77 21.54 0.06
C GLY A 545 -8.05 20.87 0.58
N ASN A 546 -9.00 21.65 1.09
CA ASN A 546 -10.28 21.08 1.50
C ASN A 546 -11.15 20.72 0.28
N TYR A 547 -12.30 20.10 0.50
CA TYR A 547 -13.24 19.76 -0.57
C TYR A 547 -13.56 20.99 -1.45
N GLN A 548 -13.27 20.88 -2.76
CA GLN A 548 -13.37 21.95 -3.76
C GLN A 548 -12.52 23.21 -3.46
N ASP A 549 -11.39 23.05 -2.75
CA ASP A 549 -10.52 24.15 -2.31
C ASP A 549 -11.29 25.22 -1.50
N ARG A 550 -12.32 24.77 -0.76
CA ARG A 550 -13.17 25.64 0.06
C ARG A 550 -12.46 26.04 1.35
N GLU A 551 -12.83 27.21 1.84
CA GLU A 551 -12.56 27.58 3.22
C GLU A 551 -13.29 26.60 4.17
N ILE A 552 -12.70 26.29 5.32
CA ILE A 552 -13.16 25.25 6.26
C ILE A 552 -14.58 25.56 6.75
N TRP A 553 -14.88 26.79 7.16
CA TRP A 553 -16.20 27.16 7.66
C TRP A 553 -17.28 27.13 6.58
N ASP A 554 -16.94 27.47 5.34
CA ASP A 554 -17.85 27.30 4.20
C ASP A 554 -18.13 25.82 3.92
N TYR A 555 -17.10 24.96 4.00
CA TYR A 555 -17.28 23.52 3.90
C TYR A 555 -18.17 22.96 5.02
N LEU A 556 -17.92 23.34 6.28
CA LEU A 556 -18.75 22.88 7.40
C LEU A 556 -20.20 23.38 7.30
N THR A 557 -20.42 24.55 6.68
CA THR A 557 -21.76 25.08 6.40
C THR A 557 -22.47 24.26 5.31
N LEU A 558 -21.75 23.84 4.26
CA LEU A 558 -22.26 22.91 3.26
C LEU A 558 -22.68 21.58 3.90
N VAL A 559 -21.83 21.03 4.77
CA VAL A 559 -22.12 19.76 5.47
C VAL A 559 -23.34 19.89 6.37
N ASP A 560 -23.42 20.94 7.19
CA ASP A 560 -24.57 21.20 8.06
C ASP A 560 -25.89 21.37 7.26
N SER A 561 -25.82 22.03 6.10
CA SER A 561 -26.94 22.15 5.18
C SER A 561 -27.39 20.79 4.66
N TRP A 562 -26.45 19.95 4.21
CA TRP A 562 -26.77 18.61 3.70
C TRP A 562 -27.43 17.75 4.78
N ILE A 563 -26.92 17.77 6.03
CA ILE A 563 -27.49 17.03 7.15
C ILE A 563 -28.94 17.45 7.42
N LYS A 564 -29.22 18.76 7.42
CA LYS A 564 -30.56 19.31 7.65
C LYS A 564 -31.52 18.97 6.52
N ASP A 565 -31.07 19.02 5.27
CA ASP A 565 -31.87 18.64 4.10
C ASP A 565 -32.30 17.17 4.18
N HIS A 566 -31.40 16.30 4.64
CA HIS A 566 -31.59 14.85 4.62
C HIS A 566 -32.08 14.24 5.93
N ALA A 567 -32.31 15.08 6.95
CA ALA A 567 -32.91 14.69 8.21
C ALA A 567 -34.35 14.14 8.01
N PRO A 568 -34.90 13.37 8.96
CA PRO A 568 -36.26 12.82 8.85
C PRO A 568 -37.36 13.88 8.63
N ASP A 569 -37.15 15.08 9.15
CA ASP A 569 -38.00 16.27 9.02
C ASP A 569 -37.49 17.28 7.99
N GLY A 570 -36.41 16.94 7.28
CA GLY A 570 -35.81 17.75 6.24
C GLY A 570 -36.59 17.73 4.92
N PRO A 571 -36.28 18.66 3.99
CA PRO A 571 -36.89 18.71 2.66
C PRO A 571 -36.64 17.46 1.80
N SER A 572 -35.52 16.77 1.98
CA SER A 572 -35.09 15.62 1.17
C SER A 572 -34.63 14.43 2.03
N PRO A 573 -35.46 13.85 2.91
CA PRO A 573 -35.03 12.84 3.86
C PRO A 573 -34.39 11.61 3.19
N LEU A 574 -33.30 11.09 3.77
CA LEU A 574 -32.73 9.84 3.27
C LEU A 574 -33.75 8.69 3.33
N SER A 575 -33.99 8.06 2.19
CA SER A 575 -34.93 6.94 2.13
C SER A 575 -34.45 5.74 2.96
N SER A 576 -35.37 5.04 3.62
CA SER A 576 -35.06 3.81 4.37
C SER A 576 -34.50 2.70 3.47
N SER A 577 -34.85 2.68 2.18
CA SER A 577 -34.26 1.75 1.21
C SER A 577 -32.79 2.03 0.92
N ALA A 578 -32.36 3.31 0.95
CA ALA A 578 -30.98 3.71 0.71
C ALA A 578 -30.07 3.47 1.93
N THR A 579 -30.65 3.14 3.08
CA THR A 579 -29.92 2.85 4.33
C THR A 579 -30.20 1.44 4.85
N ALA A 580 -30.80 0.58 4.02
CA ALA A 580 -31.16 -0.78 4.39
C ALA A 580 -29.89 -1.65 4.58
N PRO A 581 -29.86 -2.59 5.55
CA PRO A 581 -28.71 -3.48 5.76
C PRO A 581 -28.28 -4.30 4.53
N SER A 582 -29.21 -4.57 3.59
CA SER A 582 -28.93 -5.28 2.34
C SER A 582 -28.00 -4.52 1.39
N THR A 583 -27.78 -3.23 1.64
CA THR A 583 -26.86 -2.40 0.86
C THR A 583 -25.40 -2.58 1.26
N ARG A 584 -25.13 -3.21 2.41
CA ARG A 584 -23.78 -3.44 2.94
C ARG A 584 -22.92 -4.24 1.96
N GLY A 585 -21.69 -3.77 1.83
CA GLY A 585 -20.60 -4.35 1.06
C GLY A 585 -19.40 -4.70 1.93
N ASN A 586 -18.31 -5.12 1.28
CA ASN A 586 -17.03 -5.42 1.93
C ASN A 586 -17.18 -6.34 3.16
N GLU A 587 -18.10 -7.31 3.09
CA GLU A 587 -18.37 -8.20 4.21
C GLU A 587 -17.17 -9.10 4.47
N TRP A 588 -16.73 -9.21 5.73
CA TRP A 588 -15.54 -10.00 6.08
C TRP A 588 -15.58 -11.43 5.56
N LYS A 589 -16.76 -12.07 5.60
CA LYS A 589 -16.96 -13.44 5.10
C LYS A 589 -16.70 -13.55 3.60
N GLU A 590 -17.09 -12.56 2.80
CA GLU A 590 -16.84 -12.51 1.36
C GLU A 590 -15.35 -12.26 1.09
N VAL A 591 -14.76 -11.29 1.80
CA VAL A 591 -13.34 -10.92 1.68
C VAL A 591 -12.43 -12.11 1.96
N ILE A 592 -12.58 -12.77 3.12
CA ILE A 592 -11.69 -13.88 3.49
C ILE A 592 -11.92 -15.12 2.64
N LYS A 593 -13.15 -15.37 2.18
CA LYS A 593 -13.45 -16.49 1.27
C LYS A 593 -12.80 -16.31 -0.09
N ARG A 594 -12.76 -15.08 -0.62
CA ARG A 594 -12.13 -14.77 -1.91
C ARG A 594 -10.60 -14.68 -1.80
N GLY A 595 -10.11 -14.12 -0.71
CA GLY A 595 -8.72 -13.67 -0.63
C GLY A 595 -7.83 -14.31 0.43
N GLY A 596 -8.40 -15.06 1.39
CA GLY A 596 -7.66 -15.65 2.50
C GLY A 596 -6.84 -16.88 2.12
N ARG A 597 -6.21 -17.48 3.12
CA ARG A 597 -5.31 -18.64 2.96
C ARG A 597 -5.93 -19.79 2.16
N GLN A 598 -7.19 -20.14 2.45
CA GLN A 598 -7.88 -21.23 1.77
C GLN A 598 -8.05 -20.95 0.27
N ALA A 599 -8.37 -19.71 -0.09
CA ALA A 599 -8.45 -19.31 -1.50
C ALA A 599 -7.07 -19.40 -2.16
N ALA A 600 -6.01 -18.95 -1.48
CA ALA A 600 -4.64 -19.05 -1.99
C ALA A 600 -4.23 -20.50 -2.28
N VAL A 601 -4.57 -21.43 -1.39
CA VAL A 601 -4.35 -22.86 -1.60
C VAL A 601 -5.20 -23.41 -2.75
N ALA A 602 -6.49 -23.06 -2.80
CA ALA A 602 -7.42 -23.56 -3.81
C ALA A 602 -7.07 -23.11 -5.24
N ARG A 603 -6.37 -21.97 -5.41
CA ARG A 603 -5.86 -21.54 -6.71
C ARG A 603 -4.74 -22.44 -7.23
N GLN A 604 -4.00 -23.12 -6.36
CA GLN A 604 -2.88 -23.96 -6.79
C GLN A 604 -3.35 -25.32 -7.34
N ALA A 605 -2.65 -25.83 -8.36
CA ALA A 605 -2.84 -27.20 -8.83
C ALA A 605 -1.48 -27.86 -9.16
N PRO A 606 -1.27 -29.14 -8.79
CA PRO A 606 -0.08 -29.86 -9.20
C PRO A 606 -0.12 -30.18 -10.71
N PRO A 607 1.04 -30.49 -11.33
CA PRO A 607 1.07 -30.97 -12.71
C PRO A 607 0.34 -32.30 -12.85
N THR A 608 -0.26 -32.56 -14.01
CA THR A 608 -1.04 -33.78 -14.27
C THR A 608 -0.81 -34.33 -15.66
N ILE A 609 -0.65 -35.65 -15.77
CA ILE A 609 -0.59 -36.36 -17.06
C ILE A 609 -2.00 -36.86 -17.40
N LYS A 610 -2.48 -36.59 -18.62
CA LYS A 610 -3.88 -36.91 -19.01
C LYS A 610 -4.14 -38.41 -19.19
N SER A 611 -3.11 -39.19 -19.52
CA SER A 611 -3.23 -40.62 -19.84
C SER A 611 -2.88 -41.52 -18.66
N LYS A 612 -3.59 -42.63 -18.44
CA LYS A 612 -3.25 -43.61 -17.39
C LYS A 612 -2.15 -44.59 -17.81
N THR A 613 -2.00 -44.87 -19.10
CA THR A 613 -0.98 -45.76 -19.69
C THR A 613 -0.70 -45.33 -21.12
N VAL A 614 0.55 -45.45 -21.57
CA VAL A 614 0.99 -45.06 -22.92
C VAL A 614 1.98 -46.08 -23.45
N LYS A 615 2.11 -46.23 -24.78
CA LYS A 615 3.13 -47.10 -25.38
C LYS A 615 4.46 -46.36 -25.53
N VAL A 616 5.57 -47.10 -25.55
CA VAL A 616 6.86 -46.55 -26.01
C VAL A 616 6.68 -45.88 -27.39
N GLY A 617 7.23 -44.68 -27.56
CA GLY A 617 7.12 -43.85 -28.75
C GLY A 617 5.81 -43.05 -28.87
N GLN A 618 4.80 -43.31 -28.03
CA GLN A 618 3.54 -42.57 -28.04
C GLN A 618 3.68 -41.23 -27.31
N GLU A 619 3.22 -40.15 -27.93
CA GLU A 619 3.24 -38.83 -27.30
C GLU A 619 2.32 -38.76 -26.07
N VAL A 620 2.86 -38.20 -24.99
CA VAL A 620 2.20 -37.96 -23.72
C VAL A 620 2.05 -36.46 -23.53
N LYS A 621 0.86 -36.01 -23.15
CA LYS A 621 0.60 -34.61 -22.81
C LYS A 621 0.36 -34.44 -21.31
N ALA A 622 0.95 -33.42 -20.73
CA ALA A 622 0.81 -33.10 -19.32
C ALA A 622 0.61 -31.60 -19.10
N SER A 623 -0.27 -31.24 -18.17
CA SER A 623 -0.36 -29.87 -17.66
C SER A 623 0.77 -29.64 -16.67
N VAL A 624 1.35 -28.43 -16.70
CA VAL A 624 2.36 -27.98 -15.75
C VAL A 624 1.79 -27.59 -14.37
N GLY A 625 0.47 -27.71 -14.20
CA GLY A 625 -0.26 -27.30 -13.01
C GLY A 625 -0.66 -25.83 -13.06
N HIS A 626 -1.18 -25.34 -11.94
CA HIS A 626 -1.52 -23.93 -11.72
C HIS A 626 -0.74 -23.41 -10.53
N TRP A 627 -0.10 -22.26 -10.73
CA TRP A 627 0.74 -21.60 -9.75
C TRP A 627 0.27 -20.16 -9.60
N ASP A 628 0.64 -19.50 -8.51
CA ASP A 628 0.35 -18.07 -8.40
C ASP A 628 0.97 -17.27 -9.58
N PRO A 629 0.33 -16.17 -10.00
CA PRO A 629 0.84 -15.31 -11.06
C PRO A 629 2.27 -14.83 -10.78
N GLY A 630 3.09 -14.74 -11.83
CA GLY A 630 4.51 -14.33 -11.74
C GLY A 630 5.49 -15.44 -11.33
N VAL A 631 5.04 -16.67 -11.04
CA VAL A 631 5.95 -17.79 -10.80
C VAL A 631 6.59 -18.23 -12.12
N VAL A 632 7.93 -18.24 -12.17
CA VAL A 632 8.71 -18.79 -13.29
C VAL A 632 8.78 -20.30 -13.16
N LEU A 633 8.43 -21.03 -14.23
CA LEU A 633 8.33 -22.48 -14.23
C LEU A 633 9.39 -23.15 -15.10
N LYS A 634 9.99 -24.21 -14.57
CA LYS A 634 10.85 -25.15 -15.31
C LYS A 634 10.33 -26.57 -15.17
N ALA A 635 10.11 -27.24 -16.30
CA ALA A 635 9.63 -28.62 -16.36
C ALA A 635 10.77 -29.61 -16.64
N GLN A 636 10.62 -30.86 -16.18
CA GLN A 636 11.53 -31.96 -16.46
C GLN A 636 10.78 -33.29 -16.44
N TRP A 637 11.03 -34.12 -17.45
CA TRP A 637 10.49 -35.47 -17.51
C TRP A 637 11.40 -36.45 -16.80
N THR A 638 10.80 -37.42 -16.13
CA THR A 638 11.53 -38.51 -15.46
C THR A 638 10.91 -39.85 -15.80
N LEU A 639 11.76 -40.87 -15.99
CA LEU A 639 11.37 -42.25 -16.20
C LEU A 639 12.05 -43.11 -15.13
N ASN A 640 11.25 -43.88 -14.38
CA ASN A 640 11.70 -44.65 -13.22
C ASN A 640 12.48 -43.80 -12.20
N GLY A 641 12.06 -42.54 -12.03
CA GLY A 641 12.68 -41.57 -11.12
C GLY A 641 13.97 -40.92 -11.62
N LYS A 642 14.46 -41.27 -12.82
CA LYS A 642 15.65 -40.67 -13.43
C LYS A 642 15.24 -39.61 -14.46
N PRO A 643 15.89 -38.43 -14.50
CA PRO A 643 15.69 -37.46 -15.56
C PRO A 643 15.91 -38.06 -16.95
N THR A 644 15.00 -37.77 -17.88
CA THR A 644 15.15 -38.13 -19.30
C THR A 644 15.52 -36.95 -20.18
N CYS A 645 15.51 -35.74 -19.62
CA CYS A 645 15.88 -34.50 -20.27
C CYS A 645 16.40 -33.47 -19.26
N ASP A 646 17.03 -32.41 -19.75
CA ASP A 646 17.32 -31.22 -18.96
C ASP A 646 16.03 -30.48 -18.60
N LYS A 647 16.12 -29.60 -17.59
CA LYS A 647 15.02 -28.71 -17.22
C LYS A 647 14.81 -27.68 -18.32
N PHE A 648 13.57 -27.45 -18.73
CA PHE A 648 13.22 -26.46 -19.76
C PHE A 648 12.14 -25.50 -19.27
N ASN A 649 12.19 -24.24 -19.71
CA ASN A 649 11.22 -23.21 -19.32
C ASN A 649 9.83 -23.51 -19.88
N VAL A 650 8.79 -23.25 -19.08
CA VAL A 650 7.39 -23.41 -19.48
C VAL A 650 6.58 -22.22 -18.98
N LYS A 651 5.51 -21.87 -19.71
CA LYS A 651 4.58 -20.82 -19.28
C LYS A 651 3.58 -21.37 -18.26
N GLN A 652 2.96 -20.46 -17.50
CA GLN A 652 1.81 -20.79 -16.66
C GLN A 652 0.72 -21.49 -17.49
N LEU A 653 0.04 -22.46 -16.87
CA LEU A 653 -1.06 -23.24 -17.46
C LEU A 653 -0.72 -24.00 -18.76
N ALA A 654 0.56 -24.06 -19.16
CA ALA A 654 0.94 -24.71 -20.41
C ALA A 654 0.71 -26.22 -20.37
N THR A 655 0.53 -26.80 -21.56
CA THR A 655 0.61 -28.25 -21.76
C THR A 655 1.91 -28.59 -22.45
N VAL A 656 2.67 -29.52 -21.88
CA VAL A 656 3.94 -30.02 -22.43
C VAL A 656 3.77 -31.43 -22.97
N SER A 657 4.54 -31.76 -24.02
CA SER A 657 4.54 -33.07 -24.65
C SER A 657 5.86 -33.81 -24.42
N TYR A 658 5.82 -35.13 -24.36
CA TYR A 658 6.99 -36.00 -24.32
C TYR A 658 6.71 -37.36 -24.96
N LYS A 659 7.73 -37.93 -25.63
CA LYS A 659 7.67 -39.27 -26.21
C LYS A 659 8.68 -40.16 -25.48
N PRO A 660 8.22 -41.10 -24.63
CA PRO A 660 9.12 -42.00 -23.93
C PRO A 660 9.74 -43.01 -24.90
N ASP A 661 11.03 -43.26 -24.75
CA ASP A 661 11.83 -44.19 -25.55
C ASP A 661 12.01 -45.56 -24.87
N ALA A 662 11.65 -45.67 -23.59
CA ALA A 662 11.73 -46.89 -22.80
C ALA A 662 10.50 -47.11 -21.91
N LYS A 663 10.30 -48.36 -21.49
CA LYS A 663 9.24 -48.75 -20.55
C LYS A 663 9.56 -48.29 -19.14
N GLY A 664 8.53 -47.95 -18.37
CA GLY A 664 8.72 -47.54 -16.97
C GLY A 664 7.62 -46.65 -16.43
N LYS A 665 7.86 -46.11 -15.24
CA LYS A 665 7.01 -45.11 -14.58
C LYS A 665 7.42 -43.72 -15.04
N LEU A 666 6.59 -43.09 -15.87
CA LEU A 666 6.80 -41.73 -16.35
C LEU A 666 6.15 -40.72 -15.40
N GLN A 667 6.84 -39.62 -15.13
CA GLN A 667 6.37 -38.50 -14.30
C GLN A 667 6.89 -37.16 -14.85
N LEU A 668 6.06 -36.12 -14.75
CA LEU A 668 6.46 -34.74 -14.98
C LEU A 668 6.79 -34.08 -13.63
N LEU A 669 7.96 -33.44 -13.55
CA LEU A 669 8.35 -32.56 -12.46
C LEU A 669 8.28 -31.12 -12.94
N VAL A 670 7.69 -30.22 -12.15
CA VAL A 670 7.66 -28.78 -12.44
C VAL A 670 8.20 -28.04 -11.23
N THR A 671 9.34 -27.37 -11.41
CA THR A 671 9.96 -26.48 -10.43
C THR A 671 9.46 -25.06 -10.65
N GLY A 672 8.89 -24.44 -9.63
CA GLY A 672 8.45 -23.03 -9.64
C GLY A 672 9.34 -22.17 -8.74
N SER A 673 9.66 -20.96 -9.20
CA SER A 673 10.41 -19.96 -8.44
C SER A 673 9.83 -18.55 -8.65
N LYS A 674 9.66 -17.80 -7.56
CA LYS A 674 9.27 -16.37 -7.53
C LYS A 674 9.97 -15.69 -6.35
N ARG A 675 10.30 -14.41 -6.46
CA ARG A 675 10.86 -13.64 -5.33
C ARG A 675 9.89 -13.69 -4.15
N ASN A 676 10.42 -13.82 -2.92
CA ASN A 676 9.64 -14.01 -1.69
C ASN A 676 8.83 -15.32 -1.60
N TYR A 677 9.01 -16.26 -2.53
CA TYR A 677 8.42 -17.61 -2.49
C TYR A 677 9.53 -18.64 -2.30
N ASN A 678 9.21 -19.73 -1.60
CA ASN A 678 10.09 -20.90 -1.61
C ASN A 678 10.11 -21.50 -3.01
N THR A 679 11.30 -21.79 -3.53
CA THR A 679 11.42 -22.60 -4.74
C THR A 679 10.99 -24.02 -4.43
N GLU A 680 9.99 -24.53 -5.15
CA GLU A 680 9.45 -25.87 -4.91
C GLU A 680 9.30 -26.65 -6.22
N THR A 681 9.32 -27.99 -6.11
CA THR A 681 9.08 -28.88 -7.26
C THR A 681 7.84 -29.73 -7.00
N ARG A 682 6.80 -29.52 -7.81
CA ARG A 682 5.58 -30.34 -7.79
C ARG A 682 5.69 -31.48 -8.80
N LYS A 683 5.14 -32.63 -8.45
CA LYS A 683 5.21 -33.85 -9.26
C LYS A 683 3.84 -34.26 -9.75
N SER A 684 3.75 -34.79 -10.96
CA SER A 684 2.52 -35.38 -11.46
C SER A 684 2.26 -36.76 -10.85
N GLY A 685 1.05 -37.30 -11.07
CA GLY A 685 0.85 -38.75 -10.94
C GLY A 685 1.81 -39.54 -11.84
N ASN A 686 2.17 -40.75 -11.42
CA ASN A 686 2.95 -41.68 -12.23
C ASN A 686 2.05 -42.38 -13.25
N ILE A 687 2.53 -42.55 -14.48
CA ILE A 687 1.85 -43.34 -15.50
C ILE A 687 2.78 -44.43 -16.02
N MET A 688 2.22 -45.56 -16.46
CA MET A 688 3.02 -46.66 -17.00
C MET A 688 3.24 -46.48 -18.51
N VAL A 689 4.49 -46.54 -18.94
CA VAL A 689 4.90 -46.68 -20.34
C VAL A 689 5.11 -48.17 -20.62
N ARG A 690 4.40 -48.71 -21.62
CA ARG A 690 4.39 -50.13 -21.98
C ARG A 690 5.04 -50.45 -23.32
#